data_AF-A0A8H5B1M0-F1
#
_entry.id   AF-A0A8H5B1M0-F1
#
_cell.length_a   1.000
_cell.length_b   1.000
_cell.length_c   1.000
_cell.angle_alpha   90.00
_cell.angle_beta   90.00
_cell.angle_gamma   90.00
#
_symmetry.space_group_name_H-M   'P 1'
#
loop_
_entity.id
_entity.type
_entity.pdbx_description
1 polymer ?
#
loop_
_entity_poly.entity_id
_entity_poly.type
_entity_poly.pdbx_seq_one_letter_code
_entity_poly.pdbx_strand_id
1 'polypeptide(L)'
;MPIVQFTPFSSLVQPALWHKLSDLKLDVLKLSDAAVPVTASYTAGRSVKDRETGQTIALPCSLTVGAESFDEKARPPHGAVSAVGTLKNYNTIEEFKAADKTALFNHEAQAIWDNIISSRDSSQLNRFLVITFADLKKYKYYYWFAFPAFVSKPAWEIGDEGWRAATEEYSSDDLASIHAQLSARASDSTPLPYFLVRKDVNTQGDVLVAPLESYAALSPAPEVPGEAGNTTTAESSGTSLTVAFIDPSADPANPGWPLRNVLAYLRALYPETTGTVKVLRWRDTEVPAGGEAWKSQVGTLTVASAEPGTTSAVQGDAAARPSAVGWEKNPQGKLGPRAADLAPMMDPARLAAQAVDLNLKLMRWRILPELDLDKMIEARCLLLGAGTLGCYVARALMGWGVRTITFVDSGKVAFSNPVRQPLFEFTDCLDGGKPKAECAAESLKKIFPGINATGHTLAIPMPGHPIPPQASALAQAKADVAKLEALIDEHDAVFLLMDSRESRWLPTVIGAAKGKIVLNAALGFDTYLVMRHGARASSLATGHNGKPHQKLGCYYCNDIVAPADSLTDRTLDQMCTVTRPGLAPIAAATAVELLASLLQHPDHLHAPAPPPTTSSAPDADGADSGNSSVLGLVPHQLRGFLAQFRTMPLVGAQYDKCTGCSETVLKAYETQGFDMLLQAFNDVKFLEKLTGLDKLFEEGEDALRDIDWHEEEDEDDF
;
A
#
# COMPACT_ATOMS: atom_id res chain seq x y z
N MET A 1 -41.74 2.59 -34.88
CA MET A 1 -40.53 1.79 -34.60
C MET A 1 -39.70 2.50 -33.52
N PRO A 2 -39.12 1.79 -32.54
CA PRO A 2 -38.32 2.41 -31.49
C PRO A 2 -36.95 2.89 -31.99
N ILE A 3 -36.43 3.99 -31.41
CA ILE A 3 -35.09 4.52 -31.71
C ILE A 3 -34.01 3.57 -31.19
N VAL A 4 -33.03 3.26 -32.03
CA VAL A 4 -31.89 2.41 -31.67
C VAL A 4 -31.03 3.09 -30.60
N GLN A 5 -30.87 2.42 -29.45
CA GLN A 5 -29.91 2.79 -28.42
C GLN A 5 -28.61 1.99 -28.61
N PHE A 6 -27.49 2.53 -28.12
CA PHE A 6 -26.16 1.93 -28.32
C PHE A 6 -25.41 1.84 -26.99
N THR A 7 -24.75 0.72 -26.75
CA THR A 7 -23.91 0.49 -25.57
C THR A 7 -22.56 1.19 -25.78
N PRO A 8 -22.17 2.16 -24.93
CA PRO A 8 -20.90 2.87 -25.07
C PRO A 8 -19.70 1.99 -24.71
N PHE A 9 -18.56 2.26 -25.34
CA PHE A 9 -17.29 1.69 -24.91
C PHE A 9 -16.92 2.15 -23.49
N SER A 10 -16.42 1.21 -22.70
CA SER A 10 -15.75 1.45 -21.42
C SER A 10 -14.25 1.19 -21.58
N SER A 11 -13.42 2.07 -21.05
CA SER A 11 -11.97 1.85 -21.04
C SER A 11 -11.59 0.79 -20.00
N LEU A 12 -10.71 -0.13 -20.40
CA LEU A 12 -10.02 -1.08 -19.52
C LEU A 12 -8.52 -0.84 -19.64
N VAL A 13 -7.95 -0.13 -18.67
CA VAL A 13 -6.53 0.26 -18.69
C VAL A 13 -5.72 -0.70 -17.83
N GLN A 14 -4.74 -1.39 -18.43
CA GLN A 14 -3.85 -2.27 -17.68
C GLN A 14 -2.81 -1.45 -16.88
N PRO A 15 -2.42 -1.89 -15.67
CA PRO A 15 -1.39 -1.20 -14.87
C PRO A 15 -0.07 -0.96 -15.62
N ALA A 16 0.32 -1.90 -16.49
CA ALA A 16 1.54 -1.82 -17.29
C ALA A 16 1.58 -0.61 -18.25
N LEU A 17 0.41 -0.09 -18.69
CA LEU A 17 0.35 1.13 -19.50
C LEU A 17 0.99 2.31 -18.76
N TRP A 18 0.71 2.45 -17.46
CA TRP A 18 1.17 3.58 -16.65
C TRP A 18 2.67 3.53 -16.37
N HIS A 19 3.22 2.33 -16.20
CA HIS A 19 4.67 2.12 -16.17
C HIS A 19 5.30 2.62 -17.47
N LYS A 20 4.80 2.15 -18.61
CA LYS A 20 5.35 2.53 -19.92
C LYS A 20 5.19 4.01 -20.21
N LEU A 21 4.06 4.62 -19.82
CA LEU A 21 3.83 6.05 -19.95
C LEU A 21 4.81 6.86 -19.09
N SER A 22 5.15 6.38 -17.90
CA SER A 22 6.13 7.03 -17.01
C SER A 22 7.52 7.00 -17.61
N ASP A 23 7.96 5.83 -18.10
CA ASP A 23 9.25 5.67 -18.78
C ASP A 23 9.33 6.57 -20.02
N LEU A 24 8.27 6.54 -20.85
CA LEU A 24 8.18 7.37 -22.04
C LEU A 24 8.21 8.86 -21.70
N LYS A 25 7.56 9.27 -20.61
CA LYS A 25 7.53 10.67 -20.18
C LYS A 25 8.88 11.15 -19.65
N LEU A 26 9.59 10.32 -18.88
CA LEU A 26 10.89 10.67 -18.31
C LEU A 26 12.01 10.66 -19.36
N ASP A 27 12.06 9.62 -20.18
CA ASP A 27 13.22 9.34 -21.02
C ASP A 27 13.10 9.95 -22.43
N VAL A 28 11.88 9.94 -22.99
CA VAL A 28 11.64 10.29 -24.41
C VAL A 28 10.97 11.65 -24.54
N LEU A 29 9.76 11.82 -24.00
CA LEU A 29 8.94 13.01 -24.22
C LEU A 29 9.45 14.22 -23.42
N LYS A 30 9.96 14.00 -22.21
CA LYS A 30 10.46 15.06 -21.31
C LYS A 30 9.41 16.17 -21.17
N LEU A 31 9.72 17.39 -21.63
CA LEU A 31 8.79 18.54 -21.58
C LEU A 31 7.76 18.56 -22.71
N SER A 32 7.90 17.72 -23.74
CA SER A 32 6.95 17.65 -24.84
C SER A 32 5.56 17.20 -24.35
N ASP A 33 4.54 17.92 -24.78
CA ASP A 33 3.12 17.63 -24.63
C ASP A 33 2.48 17.15 -25.95
N ALA A 34 3.31 16.80 -26.93
CA ALA A 34 2.88 16.28 -28.22
C ALA A 34 2.02 15.01 -28.04
N ALA A 35 1.01 14.89 -28.90
CA ALA A 35 0.15 13.71 -28.94
C ALA A 35 0.94 12.50 -29.49
N VAL A 36 0.75 11.34 -28.85
CA VAL A 36 1.42 10.08 -29.21
C VAL A 36 0.38 9.12 -29.78
N PRO A 37 0.65 8.44 -30.91
CA PRO A 37 -0.24 7.40 -31.41
C PRO A 37 -0.25 6.22 -30.43
N VAL A 38 -1.44 5.67 -30.18
CA VAL A 38 -1.63 4.50 -29.33
C VAL A 38 -2.58 3.51 -29.99
N THR A 39 -2.33 2.22 -29.82
CA THR A 39 -3.22 1.15 -30.28
C THR A 39 -3.99 0.54 -29.12
N ALA A 40 -5.20 0.07 -29.36
CA ALA A 40 -6.02 -0.62 -28.38
C ALA A 40 -6.68 -1.83 -29.03
N SER A 41 -7.24 -2.72 -28.22
CA SER A 41 -7.98 -3.85 -28.75
C SER A 41 -9.30 -4.10 -28.04
N TYR A 42 -10.29 -4.57 -28.79
CA TYR A 42 -11.56 -5.06 -28.24
C TYR A 42 -11.91 -6.41 -28.87
N THR A 43 -12.80 -7.15 -28.20
CA THR A 43 -13.30 -8.44 -28.69
C THR A 43 -14.81 -8.40 -28.78
N ALA A 44 -15.40 -9.44 -29.38
CA ALA A 44 -16.84 -9.63 -29.35
C ALA A 44 -17.35 -9.74 -27.90
N GLY A 45 -18.58 -9.29 -27.68
CA GLY A 45 -19.24 -9.23 -26.37
C GLY A 45 -19.41 -10.62 -25.78
N ARG A 46 -18.98 -10.78 -24.53
CA ARG A 46 -19.06 -12.05 -23.79
C ARG A 46 -20.08 -11.95 -22.67
N SER A 47 -20.75 -13.06 -22.40
CA SER A 47 -21.68 -13.20 -21.28
C SER A 47 -21.23 -14.36 -20.40
N VAL A 48 -21.26 -14.18 -19.08
CA VAL A 48 -20.89 -15.21 -18.10
C VAL A 48 -22.14 -15.64 -17.34
N LYS A 49 -22.32 -16.94 -17.17
CA LYS A 49 -23.40 -17.46 -16.33
C LYS A 49 -22.93 -17.47 -14.87
N ASP A 50 -23.63 -16.73 -14.02
CA ASP A 50 -23.40 -16.74 -12.59
C ASP A 50 -23.72 -18.12 -12.01
N ARG A 51 -22.78 -18.68 -11.24
CA ARG A 51 -22.89 -20.01 -10.64
C ARG A 51 -23.85 -20.03 -9.46
N GLU A 52 -24.05 -18.90 -8.77
CA GLU A 52 -24.91 -18.82 -7.58
C GLU A 52 -26.36 -18.50 -7.96
N THR A 53 -26.57 -17.56 -8.88
CA THR A 53 -27.93 -17.13 -9.28
C THR A 53 -28.45 -17.80 -10.57
N GLY A 54 -27.57 -18.45 -11.34
CA GLY A 54 -27.92 -19.05 -12.63
C GLY A 54 -28.19 -18.04 -13.75
N GLN A 55 -28.14 -16.73 -13.46
CA GLN A 55 -28.39 -15.66 -14.43
C GLN A 55 -27.20 -15.43 -15.36
N THR A 56 -27.49 -15.08 -16.61
CA THR A 56 -26.47 -14.70 -17.59
C THR A 56 -26.15 -13.21 -17.46
N ILE A 57 -24.94 -12.90 -17.01
CA ILE A 57 -24.43 -11.54 -16.85
C ILE A 57 -23.65 -11.15 -18.10
N ALA A 58 -24.10 -10.09 -18.78
CA ALA A 58 -23.38 -9.49 -19.90
C ALA A 58 -22.14 -8.74 -19.38
N LEU A 59 -20.96 -9.05 -19.93
CA LEU A 59 -19.75 -8.29 -19.63
C LEU A 59 -19.82 -6.91 -20.32
N PRO A 60 -19.17 -5.88 -19.74
CA PRO A 60 -19.17 -4.55 -20.31
C PRO A 60 -18.49 -4.53 -21.68
N CYS A 61 -19.02 -3.68 -22.57
CA CYS A 61 -18.43 -3.35 -23.87
C CYS A 61 -17.10 -2.61 -23.67
N SER A 62 -15.97 -3.33 -23.56
CA SER A 62 -14.69 -2.76 -23.16
C SER A 62 -13.68 -2.62 -24.31
N LEU A 63 -12.89 -1.54 -24.25
CA LEU A 63 -11.69 -1.34 -25.06
C LEU A 63 -10.47 -1.44 -24.14
N THR A 64 -9.57 -2.37 -24.42
CA THR A 64 -8.39 -2.66 -23.59
C THR A 64 -7.17 -1.91 -24.10
N VAL A 65 -6.44 -1.27 -23.18
CA VAL A 65 -5.21 -0.53 -23.46
C VAL A 65 -4.12 -0.98 -22.50
N GLY A 66 -2.98 -1.43 -23.04
CA GLY A 66 -1.87 -2.04 -22.31
C GLY A 66 -0.52 -1.38 -22.62
N ALA A 67 0.59 -1.95 -22.15
CA ALA A 67 1.92 -1.39 -22.41
C ALA A 67 2.32 -1.50 -23.91
N GLU A 68 1.82 -2.54 -24.57
CA GLU A 68 1.95 -2.82 -25.99
C GLU A 68 1.30 -1.75 -26.88
N SER A 69 0.40 -0.93 -26.32
CA SER A 69 -0.28 0.15 -27.02
C SER A 69 0.65 1.22 -27.59
N PHE A 70 1.88 1.33 -27.07
CA PHE A 70 2.89 2.29 -27.55
C PHE A 70 3.84 1.68 -28.60
N ASP A 71 3.73 0.39 -28.91
CA ASP A 71 4.59 -0.28 -29.90
C ASP A 71 3.86 -0.43 -31.23
N GLU A 72 4.42 0.17 -32.29
CA GLU A 72 3.89 0.10 -33.65
C GLU A 72 3.87 -1.33 -34.22
N LYS A 73 4.70 -2.23 -33.69
CA LYS A 73 4.80 -3.63 -34.15
C LYS A 73 3.96 -4.60 -33.34
N ALA A 74 3.30 -4.14 -32.27
CA ALA A 74 2.47 -5.00 -31.43
C ALA A 74 1.27 -5.53 -32.22
N ARG A 75 1.05 -6.84 -32.15
CA ARG A 75 -0.12 -7.49 -32.73
C ARG A 75 -1.19 -7.68 -31.66
N PRO A 76 -2.47 -7.42 -31.98
CA PRO A 76 -3.55 -7.68 -31.03
C PRO A 76 -3.67 -9.18 -30.75
N PRO A 77 -4.26 -9.57 -29.60
CA PRO A 77 -4.57 -10.96 -29.30
C PRO A 77 -5.39 -11.62 -30.42
N HIS A 78 -5.27 -12.95 -30.57
CA HIS A 78 -6.01 -13.68 -31.59
C HIS A 78 -7.52 -13.44 -31.48
N GLY A 79 -8.16 -13.07 -32.60
CA GLY A 79 -9.59 -12.75 -32.67
C GLY A 79 -9.98 -11.39 -32.07
N ALA A 80 -9.03 -10.56 -31.64
CA ALA A 80 -9.29 -9.20 -31.18
C ALA A 80 -9.15 -8.18 -32.32
N VAL A 81 -10.05 -7.20 -32.34
CA VAL A 81 -10.02 -6.09 -33.28
C VAL A 81 -9.10 -5.01 -32.76
N SER A 82 -8.19 -4.53 -33.62
CA SER A 82 -7.34 -3.37 -33.32
C SER A 82 -8.10 -2.06 -33.54
N ALA A 83 -7.94 -1.12 -32.63
CA ALA A 83 -8.41 0.25 -32.75
C ALA A 83 -7.20 1.20 -32.62
N VAL A 84 -7.15 2.23 -33.46
CA VAL A 84 -6.09 3.24 -33.44
C VAL A 84 -6.58 4.46 -32.67
N GLY A 85 -5.73 5.07 -31.87
CA GLY A 85 -6.07 6.27 -31.12
C GLY A 85 -4.88 7.18 -30.87
N THR A 86 -5.16 8.24 -30.12
CA THR A 86 -4.17 9.24 -29.78
C THR A 86 -4.20 9.51 -28.29
N LEU A 87 -3.01 9.52 -27.67
CA LEU A 87 -2.81 9.83 -26.27
C LEU A 87 -2.14 11.20 -26.16
N LYS A 88 -2.82 12.15 -25.50
CA LYS A 88 -2.27 13.47 -25.18
C LYS A 88 -2.01 13.59 -23.69
N ASN A 89 -0.73 13.60 -23.31
CA ASN A 89 -0.32 13.76 -21.92
C ASN A 89 0.09 15.20 -21.60
N TYR A 90 -0.55 15.80 -20.59
CA TYR A 90 -0.25 17.14 -20.10
C TYR A 90 0.84 17.12 -19.03
N ASN A 91 1.60 18.21 -18.95
CA ASN A 91 2.68 18.36 -17.96
C ASN A 91 2.16 18.80 -16.60
N THR A 92 1.14 19.64 -16.58
CA THR A 92 0.54 20.19 -15.36
C THR A 92 -0.94 19.81 -15.25
N ILE A 93 -1.44 19.74 -14.01
CA ILE A 93 -2.86 19.43 -13.77
C ILE A 93 -3.75 20.59 -14.19
N GLU A 94 -3.24 21.82 -14.13
CA GLU A 94 -3.90 23.04 -14.57
C GLU A 94 -4.17 23.00 -16.08
N GLU A 95 -3.17 22.64 -16.88
CA GLU A 95 -3.32 22.47 -18.33
C GLU A 95 -4.33 21.37 -18.67
N PHE A 96 -4.29 20.24 -17.97
CA PHE A 96 -5.26 19.15 -18.17
C PHE A 96 -6.70 19.59 -17.89
N LYS A 97 -6.91 20.38 -16.82
CA LYS A 97 -8.23 20.93 -16.47
C LYS A 97 -8.68 21.98 -17.50
N ALA A 98 -7.79 22.90 -17.88
CA ALA A 98 -8.06 23.98 -18.82
C ALA A 98 -8.15 23.54 -20.29
N ALA A 99 -7.69 22.33 -20.61
CA ALA A 99 -7.71 21.80 -21.97
C ALA A 99 -9.11 21.85 -22.60
N ASP A 100 -9.18 22.39 -23.82
CA ASP A 100 -10.39 22.38 -24.64
C ASP A 100 -10.70 20.96 -25.14
N LYS A 101 -11.46 20.25 -24.32
CA LYS A 101 -11.91 18.87 -24.58
C LYS A 101 -12.82 18.78 -25.81
N THR A 102 -13.53 19.86 -26.13
CA THR A 102 -14.44 19.89 -27.29
C THR A 102 -13.65 19.98 -28.59
N ALA A 103 -12.62 20.84 -28.62
CA ALA A 103 -11.74 20.95 -29.78
C ALA A 103 -10.96 19.66 -30.06
N LEU A 104 -10.37 19.04 -29.02
CA LEU A 104 -9.65 17.77 -29.16
C LEU A 104 -10.56 16.63 -29.66
N PHE A 105 -11.77 16.54 -29.11
CA PHE A 105 -12.76 15.56 -29.54
C PHE A 105 -13.18 15.78 -31.00
N ASN A 106 -13.42 17.03 -31.39
CA ASN A 106 -13.79 17.38 -32.76
C ASN A 106 -12.67 17.13 -33.77
N HIS A 107 -11.40 17.27 -33.37
CA HIS A 107 -10.27 16.95 -34.21
C HIS A 107 -10.25 15.46 -34.58
N GLU A 108 -10.39 14.56 -33.60
CA GLU A 108 -10.47 13.12 -33.87
C GLU A 108 -11.72 12.75 -34.66
N ALA A 109 -12.88 13.34 -34.35
CA ALA A 109 -14.11 13.11 -35.11
C ALA A 109 -13.97 13.57 -36.58
N GLN A 110 -13.26 14.66 -36.83
CA GLN A 110 -12.96 15.13 -38.19
C GLN A 110 -12.02 14.16 -38.91
N ALA A 111 -10.99 13.65 -38.25
CA ALA A 111 -10.08 12.67 -38.83
C ALA A 111 -10.80 11.38 -39.26
N ILE A 112 -11.79 10.91 -38.48
CA ILE A 112 -12.65 9.80 -38.88
C ILE A 112 -13.45 10.18 -40.14
N TRP A 113 -14.08 11.35 -40.17
CA TRP A 113 -14.90 11.78 -41.32
C TRP A 113 -14.11 11.95 -42.61
N ASP A 114 -12.94 12.58 -42.53
CA ASP A 114 -12.06 12.79 -43.67
C ASP A 114 -11.60 11.44 -44.26
N ASN A 115 -11.35 10.45 -43.40
CA ASN A 115 -11.03 9.09 -43.82
C ASN A 115 -12.21 8.40 -44.52
N ILE A 116 -13.43 8.55 -44.01
CA ILE A 116 -14.65 8.01 -44.64
C ILE A 116 -14.81 8.55 -46.06
N ILE A 117 -14.73 9.88 -46.24
CA ILE A 117 -15.00 10.54 -47.52
C ILE A 117 -13.85 10.35 -48.51
N SER A 118 -12.60 10.48 -48.06
CA SER A 118 -11.43 10.53 -48.95
C SER A 118 -10.88 9.14 -49.27
N SER A 119 -10.65 8.32 -48.25
CA SER A 119 -10.02 6.99 -48.40
C SER A 119 -11.02 5.84 -48.51
N ARG A 120 -12.28 6.05 -48.08
CA ARG A 120 -13.32 5.01 -48.02
C ARG A 120 -12.88 3.75 -47.27
N ASP A 121 -11.95 3.87 -46.34
CA ASP A 121 -11.37 2.76 -45.56
C ASP A 121 -12.12 2.59 -44.24
N SER A 122 -12.46 1.35 -43.88
CA SER A 122 -13.16 1.05 -42.63
C SER A 122 -12.22 0.90 -41.42
N SER A 123 -10.90 0.82 -41.63
CA SER A 123 -9.91 0.54 -40.57
C SER A 123 -9.87 1.60 -39.46
N GLN A 124 -10.23 2.85 -39.76
CA GLN A 124 -10.16 3.99 -38.83
C GLN A 124 -11.53 4.43 -38.28
N LEU A 125 -12.57 3.61 -38.44
CA LEU A 125 -13.91 3.98 -37.97
C LEU A 125 -14.02 4.07 -36.44
N ASN A 126 -13.22 3.31 -35.69
CA ASN A 126 -13.24 3.30 -34.22
C ASN A 126 -12.01 4.01 -33.62
N ARG A 127 -11.68 5.21 -34.11
CA ARG A 127 -10.62 5.99 -33.47
C ARG A 127 -11.00 6.37 -32.04
N PHE A 128 -10.01 6.44 -31.15
CA PHE A 128 -10.21 6.85 -29.76
C PHE A 128 -9.20 7.92 -29.33
N LEU A 129 -9.58 8.71 -28.33
CA LEU A 129 -8.76 9.75 -27.73
C LEU A 129 -8.57 9.45 -26.25
N VAL A 130 -7.34 9.62 -25.75
CA VAL A 130 -7.04 9.59 -24.31
C VAL A 130 -6.32 10.87 -23.95
N ILE A 131 -6.89 11.63 -23.02
CA ILE A 131 -6.17 12.74 -22.37
C ILE A 131 -5.69 12.27 -21.01
N THR A 132 -4.43 12.55 -20.67
CA THR A 132 -3.82 12.12 -19.41
C THR A 132 -3.04 13.23 -18.72
N PHE A 133 -2.92 13.14 -17.41
CA PHE A 133 -1.95 13.86 -16.59
C PHE A 133 -1.35 12.87 -15.59
N ALA A 134 -0.02 12.70 -15.64
CA ALA A 134 0.73 11.77 -14.80
C ALA A 134 1.49 12.52 -13.70
N ASP A 135 1.05 12.38 -12.44
CA ASP A 135 1.80 12.83 -11.27
C ASP A 135 2.81 11.74 -10.88
N LEU A 136 4.00 11.80 -11.49
CA LEU A 136 5.06 10.83 -11.30
C LEU A 136 5.66 10.84 -9.88
N LYS A 137 5.45 11.92 -9.11
CA LYS A 137 5.92 12.00 -7.71
C LYS A 137 4.99 11.23 -6.77
N LYS A 138 3.69 11.26 -7.05
CA LYS A 138 2.68 10.56 -6.24
C LYS A 138 2.21 9.25 -6.87
N TYR A 139 2.71 8.89 -8.05
CA TYR A 139 2.25 7.76 -8.86
C TYR A 139 0.73 7.76 -9.10
N LYS A 140 0.17 8.96 -9.34
CA LYS A 140 -1.26 9.17 -9.59
C LYS A 140 -1.48 9.59 -11.04
N TYR A 141 -2.35 8.87 -11.73
CA TYR A 141 -2.62 9.08 -13.15
C TYR A 141 -4.07 9.49 -13.34
N TYR A 142 -4.29 10.69 -13.86
CA TYR A 142 -5.60 11.20 -14.21
C TYR A 142 -5.80 11.00 -15.71
N TYR A 143 -6.92 10.43 -16.11
CA TYR A 143 -7.15 10.12 -17.51
C TYR A 143 -8.63 10.20 -17.90
N TRP A 144 -8.89 10.44 -19.18
CA TRP A 144 -10.25 10.44 -19.71
C TRP A 144 -10.26 9.96 -21.16
N PHE A 145 -11.04 8.92 -21.41
CA PHE A 145 -11.24 8.37 -22.75
C PHE A 145 -12.41 9.05 -23.46
N ALA A 146 -12.24 9.22 -24.77
CA ALA A 146 -13.28 9.58 -25.70
C ALA A 146 -13.31 8.58 -26.87
N PHE A 147 -14.51 8.14 -27.23
CA PHE A 147 -14.78 7.24 -28.35
C PHE A 147 -15.70 7.95 -29.35
N PRO A 148 -15.17 8.82 -30.23
CA PRO A 148 -15.99 9.61 -31.14
C PRO A 148 -16.91 8.74 -32.01
N ALA A 149 -18.21 8.96 -31.89
CA ALA A 149 -19.21 8.31 -32.72
C ALA A 149 -20.24 9.30 -33.26
N PHE A 150 -20.58 9.15 -34.54
CA PHE A 150 -21.50 10.07 -35.21
C PHE A 150 -22.96 9.85 -34.79
N VAL A 151 -23.72 10.94 -34.75
CA VAL A 151 -25.15 10.95 -34.46
C VAL A 151 -25.91 11.21 -35.75
N SER A 152 -26.76 10.25 -36.13
CA SER A 152 -27.64 10.40 -37.29
C SER A 152 -28.82 11.32 -36.96
N LYS A 153 -29.17 12.19 -37.92
CA LYS A 153 -30.40 13.00 -37.92
C LYS A 153 -31.05 12.87 -39.30
N PRO A 154 -32.22 12.22 -39.44
CA PRO A 154 -33.02 11.58 -38.39
C PRO A 154 -32.36 10.35 -37.77
N ALA A 155 -32.82 9.96 -36.58
CA ALA A 155 -32.29 8.82 -35.83
C ALA A 155 -32.64 7.50 -36.51
N TRP A 156 -31.83 6.46 -36.31
CA TRP A 156 -32.13 5.11 -36.77
C TRP A 156 -33.20 4.48 -35.88
N GLU A 157 -34.18 3.84 -36.51
CA GLU A 157 -35.24 3.09 -35.87
C GLU A 157 -35.11 1.61 -36.20
N ILE A 158 -35.34 0.73 -35.22
CA ILE A 158 -35.33 -0.72 -35.41
C ILE A 158 -36.74 -1.25 -35.65
N GLY A 159 -36.88 -2.26 -36.50
CA GLY A 159 -38.16 -2.97 -36.71
C GLY A 159 -38.84 -3.41 -35.42
N ASP A 160 -40.17 -3.58 -35.48
CA ASP A 160 -40.98 -3.95 -34.31
C ASP A 160 -40.59 -5.31 -33.69
N GLU A 161 -39.92 -6.17 -34.48
CA GLU A 161 -39.36 -7.46 -34.04
C GLU A 161 -38.01 -7.33 -33.31
N GLY A 162 -37.43 -6.12 -33.24
CA GLY A 162 -36.19 -5.85 -32.52
C GLY A 162 -34.97 -6.62 -33.04
N TRP A 163 -34.06 -6.96 -32.12
CA TRP A 163 -32.92 -7.84 -32.39
C TRP A 163 -33.32 -9.30 -32.18
N ARG A 164 -33.23 -10.11 -33.23
CA ARG A 164 -33.58 -11.53 -33.22
C ARG A 164 -32.34 -12.43 -33.24
N ALA A 165 -32.49 -13.70 -32.88
CA ALA A 165 -31.37 -14.63 -32.97
C ALA A 165 -30.94 -14.80 -34.43
N ALA A 166 -29.64 -14.84 -34.70
CA ALA A 166 -29.15 -15.01 -36.07
C ALA A 166 -29.62 -16.33 -36.71
N THR A 167 -29.92 -17.35 -35.90
CA THR A 167 -30.46 -18.64 -36.32
C THR A 167 -31.87 -18.58 -36.91
N GLU A 168 -32.60 -17.49 -36.70
CA GLU A 168 -33.93 -17.29 -37.30
C GLU A 168 -33.85 -16.93 -38.79
N GLU A 169 -32.68 -16.47 -39.26
CA GLU A 169 -32.47 -16.00 -40.63
C GLU A 169 -31.35 -16.75 -41.37
N TYR A 170 -30.35 -17.21 -40.63
CA TYR A 170 -29.22 -18.00 -41.11
C TYR A 170 -29.31 -19.42 -40.58
N SER A 171 -29.06 -20.41 -41.44
CA SER A 171 -28.94 -21.80 -41.01
C SER A 171 -27.68 -21.97 -40.14
N SER A 172 -27.60 -23.06 -39.36
CA SER A 172 -26.37 -23.32 -38.59
C SER A 172 -25.15 -23.52 -39.50
N ASP A 173 -25.35 -24.04 -40.72
CA ASP A 173 -24.29 -24.24 -41.71
C ASP A 173 -23.86 -22.89 -42.32
N ASP A 174 -24.81 -21.95 -42.52
CA ASP A 174 -24.52 -20.59 -42.96
C ASP A 174 -23.63 -19.87 -41.92
N LEU A 175 -23.97 -19.97 -40.63
CA LEU A 175 -23.21 -19.35 -39.53
C LEU A 175 -21.83 -19.99 -39.35
N ALA A 176 -21.73 -21.32 -39.49
CA ALA A 176 -20.45 -22.02 -39.49
C ALA A 176 -19.56 -21.62 -40.68
N SER A 177 -20.14 -21.42 -41.87
CA SER A 177 -19.43 -20.92 -43.06
C SER A 177 -18.92 -19.50 -42.85
N ILE A 178 -19.72 -18.61 -42.26
CA ILE A 178 -19.28 -17.24 -41.88
C ILE A 178 -18.12 -17.31 -40.89
N HIS A 179 -18.23 -18.11 -39.83
CA HIS A 179 -17.16 -18.28 -38.84
C HIS A 179 -15.86 -18.80 -39.47
N ALA A 180 -15.95 -19.80 -40.37
CA ALA A 180 -14.81 -20.36 -41.08
C ALA A 180 -14.13 -19.32 -41.98
N GLN A 181 -14.90 -18.52 -42.73
CA GLN A 181 -14.37 -17.45 -43.59
C GLN A 181 -13.71 -16.32 -42.79
N LEU A 182 -14.28 -15.95 -41.63
CA LEU A 182 -13.67 -14.96 -40.73
C LEU A 182 -12.40 -15.50 -40.08
N SER A 183 -12.41 -16.76 -39.63
CA SER A 183 -11.27 -17.41 -38.98
C SER A 183 -10.10 -17.62 -39.94
N ALA A 184 -10.36 -18.05 -41.17
CA ALA A 184 -9.34 -18.22 -42.21
C ALA A 184 -8.66 -16.89 -42.59
N ARG A 185 -9.38 -15.77 -42.50
CA ARG A 185 -8.80 -14.43 -42.74
C ARG A 185 -8.05 -13.90 -41.52
N ALA A 186 -8.48 -14.27 -40.32
CA ALA A 186 -7.83 -13.90 -39.06
C ALA A 186 -6.52 -14.66 -38.82
N SER A 187 -6.30 -15.82 -39.45
CA SER A 187 -5.03 -16.54 -39.38
C SER A 187 -3.91 -15.91 -40.23
N ASP A 188 -4.27 -15.26 -41.34
CA ASP A 188 -3.32 -14.62 -42.26
C ASP A 188 -3.13 -13.11 -42.01
N SER A 189 -4.12 -12.44 -41.37
CA SER A 189 -4.14 -10.99 -41.12
C SER A 189 -5.02 -10.62 -39.90
N THR A 190 -5.12 -9.33 -39.54
CA THR A 190 -6.05 -8.85 -38.50
C THR A 190 -7.52 -9.22 -38.83
N PRO A 191 -8.37 -9.55 -37.83
CA PRO A 191 -9.76 -9.91 -38.08
C PRO A 191 -10.52 -8.76 -38.76
N LEU A 192 -11.46 -9.09 -39.64
CA LEU A 192 -12.34 -8.11 -40.29
C LEU A 192 -13.33 -7.53 -39.28
N PRO A 193 -13.18 -6.26 -38.85
CA PRO A 193 -14.06 -5.68 -37.84
C PRO A 193 -15.47 -5.43 -38.36
N TYR A 194 -15.57 -5.15 -39.65
CA TYR A 194 -16.80 -4.88 -40.38
C TYR A 194 -16.77 -5.66 -41.69
N PHE A 195 -17.88 -6.31 -42.01
CA PHE A 195 -17.97 -7.16 -43.19
C PHE A 195 -19.39 -7.21 -43.73
N LEU A 196 -19.54 -7.69 -44.96
CA LEU A 196 -20.81 -7.90 -45.63
C LEU A 196 -21.06 -9.39 -45.76
N VAL A 197 -22.30 -9.78 -45.56
CA VAL A 197 -22.78 -11.15 -45.71
C VAL A 197 -23.80 -11.16 -46.83
N ARG A 198 -23.44 -11.75 -47.96
CA ARG A 198 -24.37 -11.97 -49.08
C ARG A 198 -24.84 -13.43 -49.04
N LYS A 199 -26.16 -13.61 -49.06
CA LYS A 199 -26.81 -14.92 -49.08
C LYS A 199 -27.73 -15.02 -50.30
N ASP A 200 -27.57 -16.08 -51.07
CA ASP A 200 -28.55 -16.48 -52.08
C ASP A 200 -29.69 -17.24 -51.37
N VAL A 201 -30.94 -16.85 -51.63
CA VAL A 201 -32.11 -17.41 -50.94
C VAL A 201 -32.38 -18.85 -51.37
N ASN A 202 -31.80 -19.31 -52.50
CA ASN A 202 -32.08 -20.62 -53.10
C ASN A 202 -31.05 -21.72 -52.77
N THR A 203 -29.92 -21.40 -52.13
CA THR A 203 -28.85 -22.37 -51.80
C THR A 203 -28.50 -22.34 -50.30
N GLN A 204 -28.47 -23.51 -49.65
CA GLN A 204 -28.04 -23.65 -48.26
C GLN A 204 -26.50 -23.79 -48.21
N GLY A 205 -25.84 -23.05 -47.31
CA GLY A 205 -24.39 -23.11 -47.09
C GLY A 205 -23.53 -22.24 -48.03
N ASP A 206 -24.13 -21.58 -49.02
CA ASP A 206 -23.43 -20.71 -49.97
C ASP A 206 -23.55 -19.24 -49.55
N VAL A 207 -22.78 -18.88 -48.50
CA VAL A 207 -22.70 -17.52 -47.97
C VAL A 207 -21.36 -16.90 -48.33
N LEU A 208 -21.37 -15.68 -48.86
CA LEU A 208 -20.16 -14.94 -49.19
C LEU A 208 -19.87 -13.84 -48.16
N VAL A 209 -18.68 -13.89 -47.54
CA VAL A 209 -18.17 -12.82 -46.66
C VAL A 209 -17.21 -11.91 -47.42
N ALA A 210 -17.53 -10.61 -47.46
CA ALA A 210 -16.70 -9.59 -48.11
C ALA A 210 -16.39 -8.40 -47.18
N PRO A 211 -15.31 -7.64 -47.41
CA PRO A 211 -15.06 -6.40 -46.68
C PRO A 211 -16.17 -5.37 -46.86
N LEU A 212 -16.31 -4.44 -45.91
CA LEU A 212 -17.34 -3.38 -45.96
C LEU A 212 -17.18 -2.48 -47.19
N GLU A 213 -15.95 -2.29 -47.66
CA GLU A 213 -15.58 -1.46 -48.80
C GLU A 213 -16.19 -1.99 -50.12
N SER A 214 -16.48 -3.29 -50.19
CA SER A 214 -17.08 -3.94 -51.37
C SER A 214 -18.60 -3.70 -51.50
N TYR A 215 -19.19 -2.84 -50.66
CA TYR A 215 -20.64 -2.58 -50.64
C TYR A 215 -21.20 -2.21 -52.01
N ALA A 216 -20.54 -1.30 -52.74
CA ALA A 216 -20.99 -0.88 -54.08
C ALA A 216 -21.03 -2.03 -55.10
N ALA A 217 -20.10 -2.98 -55.00
CA ALA A 217 -19.99 -4.11 -55.93
C ALA A 217 -21.02 -5.21 -55.62
N LEU A 218 -21.47 -5.32 -54.36
CA LEU A 218 -22.34 -6.39 -53.90
C LEU A 218 -23.81 -5.95 -53.73
N SER A 219 -24.08 -4.65 -53.68
CA SER A 219 -25.43 -4.09 -53.65
C SER A 219 -26.18 -4.38 -54.95
N PRO A 220 -27.47 -4.80 -54.91
CA PRO A 220 -28.30 -4.84 -56.10
C PRO A 220 -28.43 -3.42 -56.71
N ALA A 221 -28.44 -3.33 -58.04
CA ALA A 221 -28.60 -2.06 -58.74
C ALA A 221 -30.03 -1.50 -58.51
N PRO A 222 -30.21 -0.17 -58.37
CA PRO A 222 -31.54 0.41 -58.23
C PRO A 222 -32.36 0.14 -59.50
N GLU A 223 -33.57 -0.39 -59.36
CA GLU A 223 -34.52 -0.52 -60.47
C GLU A 223 -34.88 0.88 -60.98
N VAL A 224 -34.53 1.17 -62.24
CA VAL A 224 -34.92 2.43 -62.91
C VAL A 224 -36.40 2.31 -63.30
N PRO A 225 -37.30 3.19 -62.82
CA PRO A 225 -38.69 3.14 -63.23
C PRO A 225 -38.85 3.86 -64.57
N GLY A 226 -38.85 3.09 -65.66
CA GLY A 226 -39.32 3.56 -66.96
C GLY A 226 -38.59 2.96 -68.15
N GLU A 227 -39.13 1.89 -68.72
CA GLU A 227 -39.46 1.81 -70.15
C GLU A 227 -40.28 0.53 -70.39
N ALA A 228 -41.55 0.69 -70.76
CA ALA A 228 -42.44 -0.40 -71.11
C ALA A 228 -42.00 -0.98 -72.46
N GLY A 229 -41.41 -2.18 -72.45
CA GLY A 229 -40.88 -2.81 -73.66
C GLY A 229 -40.61 -4.31 -73.51
N ASN A 230 -41.65 -5.10 -73.22
CA ASN A 230 -41.88 -6.46 -73.71
C ASN A 230 -40.70 -7.47 -73.74
N THR A 231 -40.54 -8.30 -72.69
CA THR A 231 -40.24 -9.76 -72.78
C THR A 231 -40.22 -10.43 -71.40
N THR A 232 -41.00 -11.51 -71.26
CA THR A 232 -40.81 -12.71 -70.42
C THR A 232 -40.17 -12.57 -69.01
N THR A 233 -41.01 -12.70 -67.98
CA THR A 233 -40.73 -13.28 -66.65
C THR A 233 -39.24 -13.34 -66.25
N ALA A 234 -38.70 -12.23 -65.76
CA ALA A 234 -37.48 -12.22 -64.97
C ALA A 234 -37.86 -12.64 -63.54
N GLU A 235 -37.59 -13.90 -63.18
CA GLU A 235 -37.49 -14.31 -61.79
C GLU A 235 -36.42 -13.46 -61.12
N SER A 236 -36.82 -12.60 -60.19
CA SER A 236 -35.91 -11.85 -59.32
C SER A 236 -35.00 -12.83 -58.59
N SER A 237 -33.72 -12.85 -58.95
CA SER A 237 -32.68 -13.59 -58.24
C SER A 237 -32.58 -13.07 -56.80
N GLY A 238 -33.28 -13.73 -55.88
CA GLY A 238 -33.42 -13.34 -54.48
C GLY A 238 -32.09 -13.43 -53.73
N THR A 239 -31.26 -12.39 -53.82
CA THR A 239 -30.04 -12.25 -53.04
C THR A 239 -30.23 -11.21 -51.94
N SER A 240 -29.93 -11.60 -50.70
CA SER A 240 -30.02 -10.72 -49.53
C SER A 240 -28.62 -10.28 -49.09
N LEU A 241 -28.47 -8.98 -48.81
CA LEU A 241 -27.21 -8.38 -48.35
C LEU A 241 -27.38 -7.88 -46.92
N THR A 242 -26.52 -8.34 -46.02
CA THR A 242 -26.53 -7.98 -44.60
C THR A 242 -25.19 -7.36 -44.20
N VAL A 243 -25.23 -6.23 -43.50
CA VAL A 243 -24.05 -5.56 -42.94
C VAL A 243 -23.74 -6.17 -41.59
N ALA A 244 -22.52 -6.63 -41.39
CA ALA A 244 -22.10 -7.28 -40.17
C ALA A 244 -20.91 -6.56 -39.51
N PHE A 245 -20.84 -6.63 -38.19
CA PHE A 245 -19.70 -6.14 -37.42
C PHE A 245 -19.46 -7.01 -36.20
N ILE A 246 -18.20 -7.04 -35.74
CA ILE A 246 -17.84 -7.67 -34.48
C ILE A 246 -18.40 -6.79 -33.36
N ASP A 247 -19.44 -7.27 -32.68
CA ASP A 247 -20.19 -6.52 -31.68
C ASP A 247 -19.55 -6.67 -30.29
N PRO A 248 -18.94 -5.62 -29.72
CA PRO A 248 -18.37 -5.67 -28.37
C PRO A 248 -19.43 -5.66 -27.26
N SER A 249 -20.69 -5.32 -27.56
CA SER A 249 -21.77 -5.32 -26.58
C SER A 249 -22.29 -6.73 -26.38
N ALA A 250 -22.35 -7.18 -25.13
CA ALA A 250 -23.07 -8.40 -24.76
C ALA A 250 -24.55 -8.14 -24.41
N ASP A 251 -25.01 -6.89 -24.47
CA ASP A 251 -26.40 -6.51 -24.18
C ASP A 251 -27.35 -7.05 -25.26
N PRO A 252 -28.43 -7.79 -24.89
CA PRO A 252 -29.37 -8.33 -25.85
C PRO A 252 -30.15 -7.27 -26.63
N ALA A 253 -30.43 -6.10 -26.03
CA ALA A 253 -31.24 -5.05 -26.63
C ALA A 253 -30.41 -3.99 -27.38
N ASN A 254 -29.18 -3.73 -26.93
CA ASN A 254 -28.40 -2.58 -27.39
C ASN A 254 -27.10 -2.99 -28.11
N PRO A 255 -26.93 -2.68 -29.41
CA PRO A 255 -25.68 -2.89 -30.15
C PRO A 255 -24.51 -2.10 -29.57
N GLY A 256 -23.31 -2.61 -29.78
CA GLY A 256 -22.08 -1.94 -29.41
C GLY A 256 -21.86 -0.62 -30.15
N TRP A 257 -21.04 0.21 -29.52
CA TRP A 257 -20.67 1.54 -30.01
C TRP A 257 -20.19 1.61 -31.47
N PRO A 258 -19.44 0.63 -32.02
CA PRO A 258 -18.93 0.68 -33.40
C PRO A 258 -19.99 0.85 -34.49
N LEU A 259 -21.20 0.33 -34.27
CA LEU A 259 -22.26 0.34 -35.26
C LEU A 259 -22.64 1.77 -35.70
N ARG A 260 -22.52 2.76 -34.81
CA ARG A 260 -22.78 4.18 -35.14
C ARG A 260 -21.92 4.66 -36.30
N ASN A 261 -20.64 4.31 -36.30
CA ASN A 261 -19.68 4.78 -37.29
C ASN A 261 -19.80 4.00 -38.60
N VAL A 262 -20.18 2.72 -38.54
CA VAL A 262 -20.52 1.91 -39.73
C VAL A 262 -21.74 2.48 -40.45
N LEU A 263 -22.81 2.80 -39.72
CA LEU A 263 -24.02 3.39 -40.31
C LEU A 263 -23.74 4.78 -40.91
N ALA A 264 -22.89 5.58 -40.26
CA ALA A 264 -22.46 6.86 -40.78
C ALA A 264 -21.62 6.70 -42.07
N TYR A 265 -20.69 5.74 -42.10
CA TYR A 265 -19.90 5.40 -43.29
C TYR A 265 -20.80 5.02 -44.47
N LEU A 266 -21.75 4.12 -44.26
CA LEU A 266 -22.67 3.67 -45.31
C LEU A 266 -23.54 4.80 -45.84
N ARG A 267 -24.13 5.60 -44.95
CA ARG A 267 -25.02 6.71 -45.36
C ARG A 267 -24.27 7.86 -46.03
N ALA A 268 -23.00 8.09 -45.65
CA ALA A 268 -22.17 9.12 -46.28
C ALA A 268 -21.79 8.74 -47.73
N LEU A 269 -21.51 7.46 -47.98
CA LEU A 269 -21.04 6.99 -49.29
C LEU A 269 -22.18 6.52 -50.21
N TYR A 270 -23.26 5.96 -49.66
CA TYR A 270 -24.34 5.33 -50.41
C TYR A 270 -25.73 5.76 -49.88
N PRO A 271 -26.07 7.07 -49.88
CA PRO A 271 -27.30 7.56 -49.27
C PRO A 271 -28.59 7.01 -49.92
N GLU A 272 -28.55 6.70 -51.21
CA GLU A 272 -29.72 6.24 -51.98
C GLU A 272 -30.14 4.80 -51.68
N THR A 273 -29.18 3.92 -51.32
CA THR A 273 -29.42 2.50 -51.05
C THR A 273 -29.45 2.16 -49.55
N THR A 274 -29.22 3.14 -48.67
CA THR A 274 -29.09 2.95 -47.21
C THR A 274 -30.27 3.49 -46.41
N GLY A 275 -31.47 3.58 -47.00
CA GLY A 275 -32.70 3.90 -46.28
C GLY A 275 -33.13 2.81 -45.30
N THR A 276 -32.88 1.55 -45.66
CA THR A 276 -33.10 0.36 -44.83
C THR A 276 -31.86 -0.52 -44.89
N VAL A 277 -31.27 -0.83 -43.74
CA VAL A 277 -30.05 -1.63 -43.63
C VAL A 277 -30.30 -2.81 -42.70
N LYS A 278 -30.05 -4.02 -43.21
CA LYS A 278 -30.05 -5.23 -42.38
C LYS A 278 -28.69 -5.39 -41.71
N VAL A 279 -28.69 -5.58 -40.40
CA VAL A 279 -27.48 -5.61 -39.58
C VAL A 279 -27.35 -6.94 -38.83
N LEU A 280 -26.20 -7.58 -38.93
CA LEU A 280 -25.79 -8.76 -38.15
C LEU A 280 -24.76 -8.36 -37.08
N ARG A 281 -25.14 -8.54 -35.81
CA ARG A 281 -24.28 -8.36 -34.63
C ARG A 281 -23.51 -9.65 -34.39
N TRP A 282 -22.26 -9.71 -34.83
CA TRP A 282 -21.44 -10.91 -34.69
C TRP A 282 -20.81 -10.99 -33.30
N ARG A 283 -21.17 -12.03 -32.52
CA ARG A 283 -20.65 -12.26 -31.15
C ARG A 283 -19.95 -13.60 -30.95
N ASP A 284 -19.99 -14.47 -31.95
CA ASP A 284 -19.49 -15.83 -31.84
C ASP A 284 -18.00 -15.88 -32.20
N THR A 285 -17.14 -15.88 -31.17
CA THR A 285 -15.68 -16.05 -31.34
C THR A 285 -15.31 -17.50 -31.62
N GLU A 286 -16.11 -18.44 -31.13
CA GLU A 286 -15.94 -19.89 -31.30
C GLU A 286 -17.24 -20.48 -31.84
N VAL A 287 -17.11 -21.60 -32.57
CA VAL A 287 -18.29 -22.36 -33.00
C VAL A 287 -18.95 -22.95 -31.74
N PRO A 288 -20.27 -22.79 -31.54
CA PRO A 288 -20.95 -23.34 -30.38
C PRO A 288 -20.72 -24.85 -30.22
N ALA A 289 -20.23 -25.27 -29.05
CA ALA A 289 -19.99 -26.68 -28.75
C ALA A 289 -21.21 -27.29 -28.02
N GLY A 290 -21.52 -28.56 -28.30
CA GLY A 290 -22.44 -29.34 -27.46
C GLY A 290 -23.88 -28.81 -27.35
N GLY A 291 -24.50 -28.40 -28.47
CA GLY A 291 -25.91 -28.00 -28.50
C GLY A 291 -26.21 -26.60 -27.97
N GLU A 292 -25.19 -25.79 -27.68
CA GLU A 292 -25.36 -24.36 -27.37
C GLU A 292 -25.84 -23.58 -28.62
N ALA A 293 -26.69 -22.58 -28.40
CA ALA A 293 -27.17 -21.71 -29.46
C ALA A 293 -26.14 -20.62 -29.82
N TRP A 294 -26.15 -20.18 -31.08
CA TRP A 294 -25.37 -19.03 -31.54
C TRP A 294 -25.78 -17.75 -30.80
N LYS A 295 -24.81 -16.91 -30.44
CA LYS A 295 -25.02 -15.68 -29.65
C LYS A 295 -25.25 -14.45 -30.52
N SER A 296 -24.93 -14.54 -31.81
CA SER A 296 -25.11 -13.46 -32.78
C SER A 296 -26.60 -13.14 -33.02
N GLN A 297 -26.87 -11.87 -33.36
CA GLN A 297 -28.24 -11.36 -33.52
C GLN A 297 -28.39 -10.57 -34.83
N VAL A 298 -29.58 -10.62 -35.43
CA VAL A 298 -29.92 -9.87 -36.65
C VAL A 298 -31.03 -8.86 -36.38
N GLY A 299 -30.95 -7.69 -37.01
CA GLY A 299 -31.96 -6.64 -36.91
C GLY A 299 -32.03 -5.81 -38.19
N THR A 300 -33.20 -5.26 -38.50
CA THR A 300 -33.37 -4.34 -39.64
C THR A 300 -33.53 -2.92 -39.12
N LEU A 301 -32.62 -2.05 -39.56
CA LEU A 301 -32.58 -0.65 -39.18
C LEU A 301 -33.11 0.19 -40.34
N THR A 302 -33.97 1.14 -40.03
CA THR A 302 -34.56 2.06 -41.01
C THR A 302 -34.28 3.49 -40.57
N VAL A 303 -34.07 4.37 -41.52
CA VAL A 303 -33.96 5.81 -41.28
C VAL A 303 -34.98 6.51 -42.15
N ALA A 304 -35.83 7.35 -41.56
CA ALA A 304 -36.85 8.07 -42.30
C ALA A 304 -36.20 8.93 -43.41
N SER A 305 -36.68 8.79 -44.64
CA SER A 305 -36.37 9.72 -45.73
C SER A 305 -36.86 11.10 -45.31
N ALA A 306 -36.04 12.14 -45.44
CA ALA A 306 -36.51 13.51 -45.21
C ALA A 306 -37.68 13.79 -46.16
N GLU A 307 -38.80 14.31 -45.65
CA GLU A 307 -39.97 14.65 -46.47
C GLU A 307 -39.56 15.61 -47.60
N PRO A 308 -39.95 15.33 -48.87
CA PRO A 308 -39.74 16.26 -49.97
C PRO A 308 -40.72 17.44 -49.82
N GLY A 309 -40.38 18.43 -49.00
CA GLY A 309 -41.29 19.56 -48.75
C GLY A 309 -40.80 20.69 -47.85
N THR A 310 -39.69 20.53 -47.10
CA THR A 310 -39.13 21.63 -46.30
C THR A 310 -37.88 22.21 -46.95
N THR A 311 -38.09 22.98 -48.01
CA THR A 311 -37.09 23.94 -48.50
C THR A 311 -36.97 25.10 -47.52
N SER A 312 -36.15 24.93 -46.47
CA SER A 312 -35.45 26.06 -45.86
C SER A 312 -34.00 25.98 -46.32
N ALA A 313 -33.62 27.00 -47.09
CA ALA A 313 -32.36 27.12 -47.79
C ALA A 313 -31.13 26.84 -46.92
N VAL A 314 -30.37 25.82 -47.30
CA VAL A 314 -28.91 25.89 -47.38
C VAL A 314 -28.52 25.26 -48.73
N GLN A 315 -28.40 26.08 -49.77
CA GLN A 315 -27.46 25.78 -50.85
C GLN A 315 -26.07 25.89 -50.22
N GLY A 316 -25.44 24.74 -49.93
CA GLY A 316 -24.10 24.66 -49.35
C GLY A 316 -23.76 23.24 -48.90
N ASP A 317 -22.89 22.58 -49.66
CA ASP A 317 -22.19 21.30 -49.43
C ASP A 317 -23.00 20.03 -49.14
N ALA A 318 -23.10 19.20 -50.18
CA ALA A 318 -23.17 17.76 -50.05
C ALA A 318 -21.84 17.20 -49.46
N ALA A 319 -21.49 17.53 -48.21
CA ALA A 319 -20.28 17.03 -47.54
C ALA A 319 -20.17 17.31 -46.00
N ALA A 320 -21.16 17.94 -45.36
CA ALA A 320 -20.99 18.38 -43.97
C ALA A 320 -20.97 17.22 -42.95
N ARG A 321 -19.95 17.18 -42.08
CA ARG A 321 -19.76 16.16 -41.05
C ARG A 321 -20.89 16.16 -40.00
N PRO A 322 -21.50 15.01 -39.68
CA PRO A 322 -22.48 14.90 -38.60
C PRO A 322 -21.92 15.24 -37.22
N SER A 323 -22.79 15.67 -36.29
CA SER A 323 -22.41 15.84 -34.88
C SER A 323 -21.95 14.51 -34.27
N ALA A 324 -20.93 14.55 -33.40
CA ALA A 324 -20.38 13.35 -32.76
C ALA A 324 -20.45 13.43 -31.23
N VAL A 325 -20.54 12.28 -30.57
CA VAL A 325 -20.55 12.11 -29.10
C VAL A 325 -19.63 10.95 -28.71
N GLY A 326 -19.16 10.89 -27.47
CA GLY A 326 -18.27 9.77 -27.08
C GLY A 326 -17.44 9.90 -25.82
N TRP A 327 -17.55 10.96 -25.02
CA TRP A 327 -16.81 11.06 -23.76
C TRP A 327 -17.27 9.98 -22.76
N GLU A 328 -16.30 9.26 -22.21
CA GLU A 328 -16.57 8.19 -21.26
C GLU A 328 -17.13 8.76 -19.94
N LYS A 329 -18.11 8.06 -19.35
CA LYS A 329 -18.60 8.39 -18.02
C LYS A 329 -17.70 7.78 -16.94
N ASN A 330 -17.54 8.48 -15.83
CA ASN A 330 -16.87 7.95 -14.65
C ASN A 330 -17.74 6.87 -13.96
N PRO A 331 -17.21 6.13 -12.98
CA PRO A 331 -17.99 5.13 -12.23
C PRO A 331 -19.24 5.68 -11.52
N GLN A 332 -19.35 7.00 -11.33
CA GLN A 332 -20.53 7.68 -10.77
C GLN A 332 -21.55 8.08 -11.85
N GLY A 333 -21.36 7.66 -13.11
CA GLY A 333 -22.26 7.96 -14.24
C GLY A 333 -22.18 9.40 -14.77
N LYS A 334 -21.25 10.21 -14.28
CA LYS A 334 -21.04 11.60 -14.73
C LYS A 334 -19.96 11.68 -15.79
N LEU A 335 -20.05 12.67 -16.67
CA LEU A 335 -18.98 12.98 -17.63
C LEU A 335 -17.82 13.62 -16.86
N GLY A 336 -16.71 12.89 -16.73
CA GLY A 336 -15.52 13.38 -16.06
C GLY A 336 -14.36 12.39 -16.06
N PRO A 337 -13.15 12.87 -15.79
CA PRO A 337 -11.95 12.06 -15.78
C PRO A 337 -11.95 11.03 -14.64
N ARG A 338 -11.16 9.98 -14.82
CA ARG A 338 -10.85 8.94 -13.82
C ARG A 338 -9.46 9.19 -13.23
N ALA A 339 -9.21 8.63 -12.06
CA ALA A 339 -7.89 8.66 -11.41
C ALA A 339 -7.49 7.25 -10.99
N ALA A 340 -6.26 6.85 -11.32
CA ALA A 340 -5.64 5.61 -10.86
C ALA A 340 -4.50 5.94 -9.89
N ASP A 341 -4.52 5.37 -8.68
CA ASP A 341 -3.43 5.44 -7.70
C ASP A 341 -2.63 4.14 -7.77
N LEU A 342 -1.40 4.25 -8.31
CA LEU A 342 -0.49 3.11 -8.44
C LEU A 342 0.69 3.19 -7.48
N ALA A 343 0.68 4.14 -6.53
CA ALA A 343 1.72 4.22 -5.51
C ALA A 343 1.92 2.88 -4.77
N PRO A 344 0.89 2.09 -4.41
CA PRO A 344 1.09 0.80 -3.77
C PRO A 344 1.88 -0.22 -4.61
N MET A 345 1.91 -0.08 -5.94
CA MET A 345 2.57 -1.01 -6.86
C MET A 345 3.89 -0.47 -7.42
N MET A 346 4.11 0.85 -7.37
CA MET A 346 5.22 1.53 -8.04
C MET A 346 6.17 2.27 -7.11
N ASP A 347 5.73 2.70 -5.93
CA ASP A 347 6.57 3.45 -4.99
C ASP A 347 7.50 2.48 -4.23
N PRO A 348 8.83 2.54 -4.45
CA PRO A 348 9.77 1.61 -3.80
C PRO A 348 9.72 1.66 -2.28
N ALA A 349 9.45 2.83 -1.68
CA ALA A 349 9.39 2.96 -0.23
C ALA A 349 8.14 2.27 0.33
N ARG A 350 6.99 2.40 -0.35
CA ARG A 350 5.75 1.69 0.03
C ARG A 350 5.87 0.19 -0.19
N LEU A 351 6.49 -0.25 -1.29
CA LEU A 351 6.74 -1.65 -1.56
C LEU A 351 7.63 -2.28 -0.47
N ALA A 352 8.70 -1.60 -0.07
CA ALA A 352 9.54 -2.06 1.04
C ALA A 352 8.76 -2.15 2.36
N ALA A 353 7.92 -1.14 2.67
CA ALA A 353 7.07 -1.16 3.87
C ALA A 353 6.08 -2.33 3.87
N GLN A 354 5.39 -2.56 2.74
CA GLN A 354 4.46 -3.68 2.59
C GLN A 354 5.16 -5.04 2.71
N ALA A 355 6.38 -5.18 2.16
CA ALA A 355 7.14 -6.41 2.26
C ALA A 355 7.56 -6.73 3.71
N VAL A 356 7.97 -5.72 4.49
CA VAL A 356 8.28 -5.87 5.92
C VAL A 356 7.02 -6.26 6.70
N ASP A 357 5.90 -5.56 6.49
CA ASP A 357 4.63 -5.86 7.16
C ASP A 357 4.13 -7.27 6.83
N LEU A 358 4.31 -7.71 5.58
CA LEU A 358 3.94 -9.05 5.16
C LEU A 358 4.74 -10.11 5.91
N ASN A 359 6.04 -9.90 6.14
CA ASN A 359 6.87 -10.86 6.89
C ASN A 359 6.35 -11.08 8.31
N LEU A 360 5.99 -9.99 9.00
CA LEU A 360 5.40 -10.06 10.34
C LEU A 360 4.01 -10.70 10.31
N LYS A 361 3.16 -10.34 9.35
CA LYS A 361 1.83 -10.96 9.17
C LYS A 361 1.94 -12.46 8.90
N LEU A 362 2.99 -12.92 8.21
CA LEU A 362 3.23 -14.35 8.01
C LEU A 362 3.55 -15.08 9.32
N MET A 363 4.25 -14.46 10.28
CA MET A 363 4.44 -15.04 11.62
C MET A 363 3.08 -15.25 12.31
N ARG A 364 2.21 -14.23 12.26
CA ARG A 364 0.85 -14.32 12.79
C ARG A 364 0.04 -15.42 12.11
N TRP A 365 -0.06 -15.41 10.79
CA TRP A 365 -0.92 -16.33 10.05
C TRP A 365 -0.45 -17.78 10.08
N ARG A 366 0.87 -18.02 10.12
CA ARG A 366 1.42 -19.38 10.03
C ARG A 366 1.71 -20.01 11.39
N ILE A 367 2.06 -19.22 12.39
CA ILE A 367 2.60 -19.74 13.66
C ILE A 367 1.74 -19.31 14.85
N LEU A 368 1.45 -18.02 15.01
CA LEU A 368 0.77 -17.46 16.18
C LEU A 368 -0.40 -16.53 15.79
N PRO A 369 -1.60 -17.06 15.50
CA PRO A 369 -2.75 -16.25 15.03
C PRO A 369 -3.20 -15.15 16.01
N GLU A 370 -3.01 -15.39 17.31
CA GLU A 370 -3.33 -14.47 18.41
C GLU A 370 -2.32 -13.33 18.58
N LEU A 371 -1.17 -13.38 17.87
CA LEU A 371 -0.17 -12.33 17.91
C LEU A 371 -0.73 -11.00 17.38
N ASP A 372 -0.73 -9.99 18.24
CA ASP A 372 -1.16 -8.64 17.89
C ASP A 372 0.03 -7.79 17.45
N LEU A 373 0.24 -7.73 16.14
CA LEU A 373 1.34 -6.96 15.55
C LEU A 373 1.14 -5.45 15.68
N ASP A 374 -0.10 -4.98 15.79
CA ASP A 374 -0.40 -3.56 15.80
C ASP A 374 0.15 -2.92 17.08
N LYS A 375 0.08 -3.64 18.21
CA LYS A 375 0.72 -3.23 19.48
C LYS A 375 2.22 -2.94 19.34
N MET A 376 2.94 -3.71 18.52
CA MET A 376 4.37 -3.47 18.26
C MET A 376 4.58 -2.30 17.30
N ILE A 377 3.77 -2.21 16.25
CA ILE A 377 3.87 -1.16 15.23
C ILE A 377 3.60 0.24 15.83
N GLU A 378 2.61 0.33 16.72
CA GLU A 378 2.18 1.58 17.36
C GLU A 378 3.09 2.02 18.52
N ALA A 379 3.84 1.10 19.13
CA ALA A 379 4.68 1.40 20.29
C ALA A 379 5.74 2.48 19.96
N ARG A 380 5.78 3.55 20.76
CA ARG A 380 6.80 4.59 20.66
C ARG A 380 7.93 4.29 21.64
N CYS A 381 9.12 4.01 21.11
CA CYS A 381 10.27 3.59 21.90
C CYS A 381 11.31 4.70 22.05
N LEU A 382 11.59 5.10 23.29
CA LEU A 382 12.68 6.02 23.63
C LEU A 382 13.92 5.23 24.03
N LEU A 383 15.03 5.43 23.33
CA LEU A 383 16.31 4.76 23.58
C LEU A 383 17.28 5.76 24.22
N LEU A 384 17.48 5.63 25.54
CA LEU A 384 18.44 6.43 26.29
C LEU A 384 19.82 5.75 26.20
N GLY A 385 20.62 6.23 25.24
CA GLY A 385 21.90 5.67 24.83
C GLY A 385 21.87 5.19 23.38
N ALA A 386 22.72 5.78 22.54
CA ALA A 386 22.95 5.39 21.14
C ALA A 386 24.30 4.65 20.97
N GLY A 387 24.79 4.03 22.04
CA GLY A 387 25.97 3.17 22.04
C GLY A 387 25.70 1.77 21.47
N THR A 388 26.50 0.79 21.92
CA THR A 388 26.43 -0.60 21.45
C THR A 388 25.02 -1.19 21.63
N LEU A 389 24.44 -1.06 22.82
CA LEU A 389 23.09 -1.54 23.12
C LEU A 389 22.03 -0.81 22.27
N GLY A 390 22.06 0.52 22.27
CA GLY A 390 21.11 1.37 21.51
C GLY A 390 21.00 0.97 20.04
N CYS A 391 22.15 0.76 19.39
CA CYS A 391 22.19 0.37 17.99
C CYS A 391 21.55 -1.00 17.73
N TYR A 392 21.83 -2.01 18.56
CA TYR A 392 21.26 -3.34 18.39
C TYR A 392 19.77 -3.39 18.78
N VAL A 393 19.37 -2.71 19.86
CA VAL A 393 17.96 -2.61 20.28
C VAL A 393 17.14 -1.96 19.17
N ALA A 394 17.59 -0.85 18.60
CA ALA A 394 16.90 -0.19 17.51
C ALA A 394 16.70 -1.08 16.27
N ARG A 395 17.74 -1.85 15.88
CA ARG A 395 17.63 -2.80 14.76
C ARG A 395 16.63 -3.92 15.05
N ALA A 396 16.61 -4.44 16.28
CA ALA A 396 15.65 -5.47 16.69
C ALA A 396 14.21 -4.93 16.75
N LEU A 397 14.00 -3.73 17.30
CA LEU A 397 12.69 -3.05 17.31
C LEU A 397 12.14 -2.83 15.89
N MET A 398 12.99 -2.34 14.99
CA MET A 398 12.64 -2.17 13.57
C MET A 398 12.27 -3.51 12.91
N GLY A 399 12.96 -4.61 13.28
CA GLY A 399 12.63 -5.96 12.83
C GLY A 399 11.25 -6.43 13.28
N TRP A 400 10.80 -6.03 14.47
CA TRP A 400 9.45 -6.25 14.99
C TRP A 400 8.38 -5.29 14.44
N GLY A 401 8.77 -4.38 13.54
CA GLY A 401 7.83 -3.45 12.89
C GLY A 401 7.60 -2.14 13.65
N VAL A 402 8.30 -1.89 14.76
CA VAL A 402 8.22 -0.62 15.50
C VAL A 402 8.55 0.55 14.57
N ARG A 403 7.65 1.55 14.52
CA ARG A 403 7.77 2.68 13.58
C ARG A 403 8.37 3.92 14.21
N THR A 404 8.20 4.14 15.51
CA THR A 404 8.67 5.36 16.19
C THR A 404 9.79 5.04 17.16
N ILE A 405 11.01 5.48 16.83
CA ILE A 405 12.21 5.28 17.65
C ILE A 405 12.92 6.62 17.84
N THR A 406 13.12 7.02 19.09
CA THR A 406 13.81 8.26 19.43
C THR A 406 15.08 7.96 20.20
N PHE A 407 16.22 8.46 19.75
CA PHE A 407 17.51 8.32 20.42
C PHE A 407 17.85 9.54 21.28
N VAL A 408 18.43 9.29 22.45
CA VAL A 408 19.04 10.30 23.30
C VAL A 408 20.47 9.88 23.61
N ASP A 409 21.45 10.71 23.25
CA ASP A 409 22.87 10.47 23.54
C ASP A 409 23.63 11.79 23.46
N SER A 410 24.54 12.07 24.39
CA SER A 410 25.35 13.31 24.39
C SER A 410 26.67 13.18 23.64
N GLY A 411 27.03 11.96 23.21
CA GLY A 411 28.31 11.63 22.63
C GLY A 411 28.41 11.85 21.12
N LYS A 412 29.65 11.76 20.64
CA LYS A 412 29.99 11.76 19.20
C LYS A 412 30.56 10.42 18.79
N VAL A 413 30.39 10.06 17.53
CA VAL A 413 30.91 8.81 16.95
C VAL A 413 32.44 8.85 16.93
N ALA A 414 33.08 7.90 17.60
CA ALA A 414 34.54 7.73 17.61
C ALA A 414 34.99 6.58 16.70
N PHE A 415 36.25 6.56 16.26
CA PHE A 415 36.80 5.53 15.34
C PHE A 415 36.65 4.08 15.82
N SER A 416 36.60 3.85 17.13
CA SER A 416 36.39 2.50 17.70
C SER A 416 34.93 2.06 17.72
N ASN A 417 33.98 2.95 17.40
CA ASN A 417 32.55 2.70 17.53
C ASN A 417 31.96 1.86 16.39
N PRO A 418 32.20 2.11 15.09
CA PRO A 418 31.50 1.40 14.00
C PRO A 418 31.55 -0.13 14.06
N VAL A 419 32.65 -0.70 14.55
CA VAL A 419 32.83 -2.16 14.67
C VAL A 419 31.98 -2.81 15.78
N ARG A 420 31.43 -2.01 16.70
CA ARG A 420 30.58 -2.45 17.82
C ARG A 420 29.18 -1.84 17.78
N GLN A 421 29.00 -0.71 17.09
CA GLN A 421 27.79 0.10 17.06
C GLN A 421 27.25 0.11 15.63
N PRO A 422 26.41 -0.87 15.26
CA PRO A 422 26.08 -1.19 13.86
C PRO A 422 25.18 -0.17 13.13
N LEU A 423 25.01 1.03 13.69
CA LEU A 423 24.34 2.15 13.01
C LEU A 423 25.33 3.19 12.49
N PHE A 424 26.61 3.09 12.84
CA PHE A 424 27.63 4.06 12.45
C PHE A 424 28.59 3.47 11.43
N GLU A 425 29.01 4.30 10.49
CA GLU A 425 30.03 3.97 9.50
C GLU A 425 31.36 4.68 9.82
N PHE A 426 32.45 4.26 9.17
CA PHE A 426 33.75 4.92 9.27
C PHE A 426 33.67 6.42 8.94
N THR A 427 32.86 6.79 7.95
CA THR A 427 32.65 8.16 7.50
C THR A 427 32.01 9.06 8.56
N ASP A 428 31.28 8.49 9.52
CA ASP A 428 30.65 9.24 10.61
C ASP A 428 31.65 9.63 11.71
N CYS A 429 32.86 9.05 11.69
CA CYS A 429 33.95 9.35 12.63
C CYS A 429 34.80 10.56 12.20
N LEU A 430 34.71 10.95 10.92
CA LEU A 430 35.53 12.02 10.36
C LEU A 430 35.15 13.39 10.96
N ASP A 431 36.03 14.38 10.80
CA ASP A 431 35.80 15.77 11.25
C ASP A 431 35.45 15.92 12.74
N GLY A 432 36.02 15.06 13.59
CA GLY A 432 35.77 15.06 15.03
C GLY A 432 34.51 14.31 15.46
N GLY A 433 33.89 13.55 14.55
CA GLY A 433 32.76 12.67 14.82
C GLY A 433 31.41 13.39 14.78
N LYS A 434 30.43 12.77 14.12
CA LYS A 434 29.05 13.25 14.13
C LYS A 434 28.37 12.97 15.48
N PRO A 435 27.37 13.77 15.88
CA PRO A 435 26.51 13.47 17.02
C PRO A 435 25.84 12.09 16.89
N LYS A 436 25.94 11.25 17.94
CA LYS A 436 25.50 9.85 17.87
C LYS A 436 24.00 9.71 17.66
N ALA A 437 23.19 10.46 18.41
CA ALA A 437 21.73 10.29 18.41
C ALA A 437 21.13 10.58 17.03
N GLU A 438 21.50 11.72 16.43
CA GLU A 438 21.05 12.14 15.10
C GLU A 438 21.60 11.20 14.02
N CYS A 439 22.86 10.80 14.12
CA CYS A 439 23.46 9.86 13.18
C CYS A 439 22.76 8.48 13.21
N ALA A 440 22.41 7.98 14.39
CA ALA A 440 21.68 6.73 14.55
C ALA A 440 20.28 6.80 13.92
N ALA A 441 19.56 7.92 14.14
CA ALA A 441 18.25 8.16 13.54
C ALA A 441 18.29 8.19 12.00
N GLU A 442 19.28 8.89 11.43
CA GLU A 442 19.46 8.92 9.97
C GLU A 442 19.87 7.55 9.41
N SER A 443 20.68 6.78 10.14
CA SER A 443 21.02 5.41 9.77
C SER A 443 19.79 4.51 9.69
N LEU A 444 18.86 4.60 10.65
CA LEU A 444 17.60 3.86 10.59
C LEU A 444 16.75 4.24 9.37
N LYS A 445 16.63 5.54 9.04
CA LYS A 445 15.88 6.00 7.85
C LYS A 445 16.49 5.49 6.55
N LYS A 446 17.81 5.33 6.48
CA LYS A 446 18.50 4.70 5.34
C LYS A 446 18.16 3.22 5.22
N ILE A 447 18.02 2.51 6.35
CA ILE A 447 17.69 1.08 6.36
C ILE A 447 16.21 0.86 5.99
N PHE A 448 15.32 1.64 6.58
CA PHE A 448 13.89 1.56 6.31
C PHE A 448 13.25 2.96 6.24
N PRO A 449 12.94 3.47 5.03
CA PRO A 449 12.41 4.84 4.85
C PRO A 449 11.07 5.11 5.54
N GLY A 450 10.30 4.06 5.87
CA GLY A 450 9.03 4.19 6.57
C GLY A 450 9.15 4.36 8.09
N ILE A 451 10.37 4.44 8.64
CA ILE A 451 10.58 4.65 10.08
C ILE A 451 10.51 6.13 10.45
N ASN A 452 9.81 6.43 11.54
CA ASN A 452 9.85 7.73 12.21
C ASN A 452 10.96 7.71 13.26
N ALA A 453 12.20 7.94 12.82
CA ALA A 453 13.36 8.00 13.71
C ALA A 453 13.81 9.44 13.98
N THR A 454 14.01 9.78 15.25
CA THR A 454 14.56 11.08 15.67
C THR A 454 15.71 10.91 16.65
N GLY A 455 16.60 11.91 16.71
CA GLY A 455 17.78 11.89 17.58
C GLY A 455 17.93 13.22 18.31
N HIS A 456 18.26 13.15 19.59
CA HIS A 456 18.49 14.31 20.43
C HIS A 456 19.83 14.22 21.13
N THR A 457 20.75 15.11 20.77
CA THR A 457 21.92 15.41 21.60
C THR A 457 21.45 16.01 22.93
N LEU A 458 21.57 15.24 24.01
CA LEU A 458 21.09 15.61 25.35
C LEU A 458 21.92 14.85 26.40
N ALA A 459 22.49 15.59 27.36
CA ALA A 459 23.17 15.02 28.51
C ALA A 459 22.16 14.78 29.63
N ILE A 460 22.24 13.62 30.28
CA ILE A 460 21.37 13.27 31.41
C ILE A 460 22.15 13.57 32.69
N PRO A 461 21.68 14.50 33.55
CA PRO A 461 22.34 14.78 34.82
C PRO A 461 22.40 13.55 35.73
N MET A 462 23.54 13.38 36.41
CA MET A 462 23.87 12.19 37.17
C MET A 462 24.01 12.52 38.66
N PRO A 463 23.45 11.72 39.58
CA PRO A 463 23.74 11.82 41.01
C PRO A 463 25.24 11.73 41.30
N GLY A 464 25.72 12.56 42.22
CA GLY A 464 27.14 12.61 42.61
C GLY A 464 28.05 13.39 41.65
N HIS A 465 27.50 13.99 40.60
CA HIS A 465 28.21 14.92 39.71
C HIS A 465 27.60 16.33 39.87
N PRO A 466 28.19 17.19 40.73
CA PRO A 466 27.60 18.47 41.04
C PRO A 466 27.46 19.36 39.81
N ILE A 467 26.28 19.95 39.63
CA ILE A 467 26.06 20.96 38.61
C ILE A 467 26.78 22.24 39.05
N PRO A 468 27.70 22.77 38.23
CA PRO A 468 28.42 23.99 38.57
C PRO A 468 27.44 25.15 38.89
N PRO A 469 27.67 25.94 39.96
CA PRO A 469 26.69 26.92 40.45
C PRO A 469 26.51 28.14 39.54
N GLN A 470 27.12 28.17 38.35
CA GLN A 470 26.91 29.22 37.36
C GLN A 470 25.48 29.15 36.81
N ALA A 471 24.83 30.32 36.72
CA ALA A 471 23.44 30.44 36.27
C ALA A 471 23.18 29.78 34.90
N SER A 472 24.15 29.81 33.98
CA SER A 472 24.05 29.17 32.67
C SER A 472 24.03 27.64 32.75
N ALA A 473 24.86 27.04 33.60
CA ALA A 473 24.91 25.59 33.78
C ALA A 473 23.64 25.06 34.46
N LEU A 474 23.14 25.79 35.46
CA LEU A 474 21.89 25.47 36.14
C LEU A 474 20.67 25.59 35.20
N ALA A 475 20.61 26.66 34.39
CA ALA A 475 19.56 26.83 33.39
C ALA A 475 19.59 25.72 32.32
N GLN A 476 20.78 25.32 31.87
CA GLN A 476 20.95 24.24 30.90
C GLN A 476 20.49 22.90 31.49
N ALA A 477 20.94 22.54 32.70
CA ALA A 477 20.52 21.30 33.34
C ALA A 477 19.00 21.25 33.55
N LYS A 478 18.37 22.38 33.91
CA LYS A 478 16.92 22.47 34.02
C LYS A 478 16.21 22.25 32.68
N ALA A 479 16.73 22.83 31.60
CA ALA A 479 16.21 22.62 30.26
C ALA A 479 16.38 21.16 29.80
N ASP A 480 17.51 20.55 30.11
CA ASP A 480 17.82 19.16 29.78
C ASP A 480 16.89 18.18 30.50
N VAL A 481 16.65 18.39 31.80
CA VAL A 481 15.67 17.62 32.58
C VAL A 481 14.27 17.78 32.00
N ALA A 482 13.83 19.01 31.73
CA ALA A 482 12.50 19.25 31.17
C ALA A 482 12.32 18.57 29.80
N LYS A 483 13.38 18.58 28.96
CA LYS A 483 13.38 17.89 27.67
C LYS A 483 13.32 16.37 27.84
N LEU A 484 14.07 15.80 28.78
CA LEU A 484 14.01 14.37 29.11
C LEU A 484 12.62 13.96 29.60
N GLU A 485 12.00 14.77 30.47
CA GLU A 485 10.65 14.54 30.97
C GLU A 485 9.62 14.53 29.85
N ALA A 486 9.68 15.50 28.93
CA ALA A 486 8.80 15.58 27.77
C ALA A 486 8.98 14.38 26.83
N LEU A 487 10.23 13.98 26.56
CA LEU A 487 10.52 12.80 25.76
C LEU A 487 9.96 11.53 26.40
N ILE A 488 10.08 11.37 27.72
CA ILE A 488 9.49 10.22 28.42
C ILE A 488 7.96 10.25 28.36
N ASP A 489 7.33 11.43 28.44
CA ASP A 489 5.87 11.56 28.28
C ASP A 489 5.38 11.13 26.90
N GLU A 490 6.10 11.55 25.85
CA GLU A 490 5.77 11.28 24.45
C GLU A 490 5.95 9.82 24.04
N HIS A 491 6.60 8.99 24.84
CA HIS A 491 6.91 7.59 24.50
C HIS A 491 6.23 6.60 25.44
N ASP A 492 6.02 5.37 24.95
CA ASP A 492 5.30 4.33 25.68
C ASP A 492 6.27 3.41 26.44
N ALA A 493 7.42 3.11 25.81
CA ALA A 493 8.50 2.32 26.38
C ALA A 493 9.83 3.09 26.37
N VAL A 494 10.55 3.04 27.49
CA VAL A 494 11.84 3.71 27.71
C VAL A 494 12.91 2.64 27.97
N PHE A 495 13.92 2.59 27.10
CA PHE A 495 15.06 1.70 27.26
C PHE A 495 16.23 2.45 27.89
N LEU A 496 16.72 1.96 29.02
CA LEU A 496 17.91 2.44 29.70
C LEU A 496 19.13 1.66 29.20
N LEU A 497 19.83 2.26 28.24
CA LEU A 497 20.94 1.63 27.48
C LEU A 497 22.25 2.40 27.68
N MET A 498 22.35 3.06 28.83
CA MET A 498 23.43 3.97 29.20
C MET A 498 24.66 3.20 29.71
N ASP A 499 25.79 3.89 29.74
CA ASP A 499 27.10 3.33 30.07
C ASP A 499 27.49 3.44 31.54
N SER A 500 26.65 4.05 32.40
CA SER A 500 26.92 4.15 33.82
C SER A 500 25.67 3.84 34.66
N ARG A 501 25.90 3.56 35.94
CA ARG A 501 24.81 3.33 36.90
C ARG A 501 24.13 4.63 37.27
N GLU A 502 24.87 5.71 37.47
CA GLU A 502 24.35 7.01 37.96
C GLU A 502 23.38 7.61 36.93
N SER A 503 23.72 7.49 35.66
CA SER A 503 22.93 8.03 34.55
C SER A 503 21.55 7.37 34.37
N ARG A 504 21.38 6.14 34.85
CA ARG A 504 20.09 5.42 34.85
C ARG A 504 19.11 5.93 35.91
N TRP A 505 19.57 6.71 36.90
CA TRP A 505 18.78 7.04 38.09
C TRP A 505 17.61 7.96 37.74
N LEU A 506 17.91 9.10 37.11
CA LEU A 506 16.90 10.10 36.76
C LEU A 506 15.80 9.50 35.84
N PRO A 507 16.13 8.80 34.73
CA PRO A 507 15.12 8.11 33.93
C PRO A 507 14.29 7.07 34.70
N THR A 508 14.89 6.39 35.68
CA THR A 508 14.18 5.42 36.53
C THR A 508 13.12 6.11 37.38
N VAL A 509 13.47 7.22 38.03
CA VAL A 509 12.54 8.03 38.84
C VAL A 509 11.40 8.55 37.98
N ILE A 510 11.72 9.18 36.85
CA ILE A 510 10.73 9.77 35.94
C ILE A 510 9.80 8.68 35.38
N GLY A 511 10.35 7.56 34.91
CA GLY A 511 9.57 6.45 34.35
C GLY A 511 8.64 5.81 35.38
N ALA A 512 9.08 5.64 36.62
CA ALA A 512 8.25 5.13 37.71
C ALA A 512 7.16 6.11 38.12
N ALA A 513 7.46 7.41 38.22
CA ALA A 513 6.49 8.45 38.54
C ALA A 513 5.38 8.54 37.49
N LYS A 514 5.75 8.44 36.20
CA LYS A 514 4.85 8.59 35.05
C LYS A 514 4.19 7.28 34.58
N GLY A 515 4.46 6.15 35.25
CA GLY A 515 3.86 4.86 34.92
C GLY A 515 4.27 4.33 33.54
N LYS A 516 5.51 4.56 33.12
CA LYS A 516 6.04 4.13 31.81
C LYS A 516 6.62 2.72 31.87
N ILE A 517 6.63 2.02 30.74
CA ILE A 517 7.38 0.77 30.61
C ILE A 517 8.87 1.12 30.57
N VAL A 518 9.63 0.71 31.59
CA VAL A 518 11.07 0.93 31.63
C VAL A 518 11.80 -0.41 31.52
N LEU A 519 12.66 -0.51 30.52
CA LEU A 519 13.50 -1.68 30.26
C LEU A 519 14.96 -1.30 30.44
N ASN A 520 15.63 -1.97 31.36
CA ASN A 520 17.02 -1.71 31.70
C ASN A 520 17.90 -2.83 31.15
N ALA A 521 18.90 -2.47 30.34
CA ALA A 521 19.92 -3.39 29.88
C ALA A 521 21.33 -2.91 30.28
N ALA A 522 22.09 -3.77 30.93
CA ALA A 522 23.42 -3.48 31.46
C ALA A 522 24.39 -4.61 31.09
N LEU A 523 25.67 -4.27 30.91
CA LEU A 523 26.71 -5.17 30.44
C LEU A 523 27.91 -5.16 31.39
N GLY A 524 28.32 -6.35 31.83
CA GLY A 524 29.66 -6.62 32.34
C GLY A 524 30.58 -7.15 31.25
N PHE A 525 31.78 -7.61 31.64
CA PHE A 525 32.76 -8.17 30.70
C PHE A 525 32.22 -9.38 29.92
N ASP A 526 31.68 -10.37 30.65
CA ASP A 526 31.12 -11.63 30.14
C ASP A 526 29.70 -11.92 30.66
N THR A 527 29.09 -10.97 31.36
CA THR A 527 27.72 -11.06 31.88
C THR A 527 26.83 -9.93 31.38
N TYR A 528 25.52 -10.16 31.31
CA TYR A 528 24.53 -9.10 31.03
C TYR A 528 23.34 -9.20 31.98
N LEU A 529 22.68 -8.06 32.18
CA LEU A 529 21.39 -7.97 32.86
C LEU A 529 20.39 -7.30 31.93
N VAL A 530 19.23 -7.92 31.76
CA VAL A 530 18.05 -7.30 31.15
C VAL A 530 16.90 -7.40 32.15
N MET A 531 16.24 -6.28 32.44
CA MET A 531 15.07 -6.30 33.33
C MET A 531 14.05 -5.26 32.94
N ARG A 532 12.79 -5.50 33.30
CA ARG A 532 11.71 -4.50 33.28
C ARG A 532 11.49 -3.96 34.68
N HIS A 533 11.19 -2.67 34.83
CA HIS A 533 10.80 -2.13 36.13
C HIS A 533 9.35 -2.49 36.45
N GLY A 534 9.02 -2.60 37.74
CA GLY A 534 7.64 -2.72 38.20
C GLY A 534 6.85 -1.42 38.08
N ALA A 535 5.54 -1.55 37.94
CA ALA A 535 4.62 -0.42 38.05
C ALA A 535 4.63 0.17 39.48
N ARG A 536 4.31 1.47 39.60
CA ARG A 536 4.23 2.14 40.91
C ARG A 536 3.18 1.45 41.79
N ALA A 537 3.51 1.24 43.07
CA ALA A 537 2.63 0.53 44.01
C ALA A 537 1.21 1.10 44.10
N SER A 538 1.05 2.42 44.00
CA SER A 538 -0.26 3.09 44.03
C SER A 538 -1.14 2.82 42.80
N SER A 539 -0.55 2.36 41.70
CA SER A 539 -1.25 2.00 40.46
C SER A 539 -1.67 0.53 40.41
N LEU A 540 -1.30 -0.28 41.41
CA LEU A 540 -1.57 -1.72 41.41
C LEU A 540 -3.00 -1.99 41.92
N ALA A 541 -3.85 -2.50 41.03
CA ALA A 541 -5.17 -3.07 41.36
C ALA A 541 -5.11 -4.61 41.41
N THR A 542 -6.27 -5.27 41.36
CA THR A 542 -6.38 -6.71 41.06
C THR A 542 -6.19 -6.95 39.57
N GLY A 543 -5.28 -7.84 39.19
CA GLY A 543 -5.01 -8.20 37.78
C GLY A 543 -6.10 -9.05 37.14
N HIS A 544 -5.97 -9.33 35.83
CA HIS A 544 -6.96 -10.12 35.07
C HIS A 544 -7.22 -11.51 35.67
N ASN A 545 -6.27 -12.07 36.41
CA ASN A 545 -6.37 -13.35 37.10
C ASN A 545 -7.04 -13.28 38.49
N GLY A 546 -7.55 -12.10 38.89
CA GLY A 546 -8.20 -11.86 40.18
C GLY A 546 -7.25 -11.77 41.38
N LYS A 547 -5.92 -11.83 41.17
CA LYS A 547 -4.90 -11.71 42.22
C LYS A 547 -4.34 -10.28 42.28
N PRO A 548 -3.84 -9.82 43.44
CA PRO A 548 -3.14 -8.54 43.52
C PRO A 548 -1.88 -8.59 42.65
N HIS A 549 -1.62 -7.53 41.90
CA HIS A 549 -0.40 -7.45 41.10
C HIS A 549 0.86 -7.52 41.97
N GLN A 550 1.88 -8.22 41.48
CA GLN A 550 3.16 -8.35 42.14
C GLN A 550 3.94 -7.02 42.12
N LYS A 551 4.45 -6.59 43.28
CA LYS A 551 5.34 -5.42 43.39
C LYS A 551 6.74 -5.77 42.94
N LEU A 552 7.05 -5.53 41.66
CA LEU A 552 8.39 -5.76 41.11
C LEU A 552 9.30 -4.56 41.39
N GLY A 553 10.57 -4.84 41.70
CA GLY A 553 11.58 -3.81 41.93
C GLY A 553 12.05 -3.10 40.65
N CYS A 554 12.75 -1.98 40.81
CA CYS A 554 13.55 -1.37 39.75
C CYS A 554 15.02 -1.80 39.85
N TYR A 555 15.87 -1.28 38.96
CA TYR A 555 17.32 -1.54 38.98
C TYR A 555 17.99 -1.30 40.34
N TYR A 556 17.53 -0.30 41.10
CA TYR A 556 18.09 0.09 42.40
C TYR A 556 17.43 -0.59 43.61
N CYS A 557 16.45 -1.48 43.46
CA CYS A 557 15.79 -2.11 44.61
C CYS A 557 16.63 -3.19 45.28
N ASN A 558 17.51 -3.85 44.53
CA ASN A 558 18.32 -4.97 45.02
C ASN A 558 19.71 -4.54 45.49
N ASP A 559 19.93 -3.23 45.66
CA ASP A 559 21.20 -2.67 46.10
C ASP A 559 20.96 -1.82 47.36
N ILE A 560 21.87 -1.94 48.33
CA ILE A 560 21.84 -1.20 49.59
C ILE A 560 22.56 0.15 49.49
N VAL A 561 23.30 0.43 48.41
CA VAL A 561 24.09 1.68 48.25
C VAL A 561 23.43 2.63 47.25
N ALA A 562 23.42 3.94 47.53
CA ALA A 562 22.93 4.96 46.59
C ALA A 562 23.87 5.11 45.37
N PRO A 563 23.35 5.52 44.19
CA PRO A 563 24.21 5.86 43.06
C PRO A 563 25.10 7.07 43.42
N ALA A 564 26.42 6.88 43.34
CA ALA A 564 27.46 7.88 43.57
C ALA A 564 28.49 7.83 42.43
N ASP A 565 29.42 8.79 42.36
CA ASP A 565 30.46 8.84 41.30
C ASP A 565 31.23 7.52 41.23
N SER A 566 30.87 6.70 40.26
CA SER A 566 31.49 5.41 40.01
C SER A 566 32.47 5.46 38.85
N LEU A 567 32.58 6.59 38.13
CA LEU A 567 33.49 6.76 37.00
C LEU A 567 34.95 6.66 37.41
N THR A 568 35.23 6.80 38.71
CA THR A 568 36.59 6.71 39.27
C THR A 568 36.98 5.31 39.77
N ASP A 569 36.09 4.33 40.07
CA ASP A 569 36.51 3.17 40.89
C ASP A 569 35.80 1.76 40.84
N ARG A 570 34.94 1.34 39.88
CA ARG A 570 34.38 -0.08 39.87
C ARG A 570 34.05 -0.68 38.49
N THR A 571 33.97 -2.03 38.37
CA THR A 571 33.97 -2.78 37.08
C THR A 571 32.61 -3.19 36.48
N LEU A 572 31.53 -3.36 37.25
CA LEU A 572 30.21 -3.75 36.72
C LEU A 572 29.46 -2.47 36.35
N ASP A 573 29.28 -2.23 35.05
CA ASP A 573 28.89 -0.98 34.37
C ASP A 573 30.04 -0.08 33.87
N GLN A 574 31.31 -0.26 34.25
CA GLN A 574 32.38 0.53 33.61
C GLN A 574 32.77 -0.03 32.23
N MET A 575 32.61 0.82 31.22
CA MET A 575 33.12 0.70 29.85
C MET A 575 32.47 -0.41 29.01
N CYS A 576 31.34 -0.07 28.35
CA CYS A 576 30.75 -0.82 27.25
C CYS A 576 31.73 -1.12 26.08
N THR A 577 32.94 -0.55 26.09
CA THR A 577 34.06 -0.82 25.18
C THR A 577 34.88 -2.06 25.53
N VAL A 578 34.91 -2.49 26.80
CA VAL A 578 35.69 -3.66 27.27
C VAL A 578 34.76 -4.84 27.59
N THR A 579 33.75 -5.07 26.76
CA THR A 579 32.86 -6.22 26.84
C THR A 579 33.12 -7.18 25.67
N ARG A 580 32.88 -8.48 25.86
CA ARG A 580 32.96 -9.42 24.73
C ARG A 580 31.90 -9.02 23.68
N PRO A 581 32.27 -8.85 22.38
CA PRO A 581 31.37 -8.26 21.38
C PRO A 581 30.01 -8.94 21.22
N GLY A 582 29.93 -10.25 21.47
CA GLY A 582 28.68 -11.01 21.35
C GLY A 582 27.64 -10.73 22.44
N LEU A 583 27.99 -10.06 23.55
CA LEU A 583 27.04 -9.81 24.64
C LEU A 583 25.97 -8.79 24.29
N ALA A 584 26.37 -7.66 23.70
CA ALA A 584 25.43 -6.58 23.44
C ALA A 584 24.29 -6.98 22.48
N PRO A 585 24.55 -7.73 21.38
CA PRO A 585 23.47 -8.29 20.56
C PRO A 585 22.51 -9.20 21.35
N ILE A 586 23.02 -10.06 22.23
CA ILE A 586 22.20 -10.98 23.04
C ILE A 586 21.34 -10.19 24.02
N ALA A 587 21.93 -9.25 24.74
CA ALA A 587 21.20 -8.41 25.70
C ALA A 587 20.15 -7.55 24.99
N ALA A 588 20.49 -6.96 23.84
CA ALA A 588 19.58 -6.15 23.05
C ALA A 588 18.38 -6.96 22.52
N ALA A 589 18.63 -8.13 21.92
CA ALA A 589 17.57 -9.04 21.48
C ALA A 589 16.66 -9.44 22.66
N THR A 590 17.27 -9.81 23.79
CA THR A 590 16.52 -10.18 25.01
C THR A 590 15.64 -9.03 25.52
N ALA A 591 16.12 -7.78 25.48
CA ALA A 591 15.33 -6.62 25.91
C ALA A 591 14.14 -6.35 24.99
N VAL A 592 14.31 -6.51 23.67
CA VAL A 592 13.23 -6.32 22.69
C VAL A 592 12.21 -7.44 22.75
N GLU A 593 12.63 -8.70 22.87
CA GLU A 593 11.71 -9.83 23.06
C GLU A 593 10.93 -9.71 24.37
N LEU A 594 11.57 -9.19 25.43
CA LEU A 594 10.88 -8.89 26.68
C LEU A 594 9.81 -7.81 26.50
N LEU A 595 10.09 -6.74 25.74
CA LEU A 595 9.07 -5.75 25.39
C LEU A 595 7.92 -6.38 24.60
N ALA A 596 8.23 -7.17 23.57
CA ALA A 596 7.23 -7.81 22.74
C ALA A 596 6.30 -8.70 23.58
N SER A 597 6.87 -9.58 24.41
CA SER A 597 6.10 -10.43 25.32
C SER A 597 5.27 -9.61 26.32
N LEU A 598 5.82 -8.52 26.86
CA LEU A 598 5.12 -7.63 27.79
C LEU A 598 3.92 -6.93 27.13
N LEU A 599 4.06 -6.44 25.89
CA LEU A 599 2.96 -5.78 25.18
C LEU A 599 1.86 -6.77 24.76
N GLN A 600 2.22 -8.01 24.47
CA GLN A 600 1.25 -9.06 24.17
C GLN A 600 0.48 -9.54 25.41
N HIS A 601 1.04 -9.40 26.61
CA HIS A 601 0.37 -9.79 27.85
C HIS A 601 -0.88 -8.91 28.12
N PRO A 602 -2.02 -9.49 28.55
CA PRO A 602 -3.25 -8.72 28.83
C PRO A 602 -3.06 -7.58 29.84
N ASP A 603 -2.28 -7.82 30.90
CA ASP A 603 -2.00 -6.82 31.94
C ASP A 603 -0.86 -5.82 31.60
N HIS A 604 -0.23 -5.94 30.41
CA HIS A 604 0.84 -5.04 29.96
C HIS A 604 1.92 -4.77 31.04
N LEU A 605 2.15 -3.51 31.43
CA LEU A 605 3.10 -3.10 32.47
C LEU A 605 2.89 -3.82 33.81
N HIS A 606 1.65 -4.23 34.11
CA HIS A 606 1.28 -4.88 35.37
C HIS A 606 1.41 -6.42 35.31
N ALA A 607 1.93 -6.98 34.22
CA ALA A 607 2.14 -8.42 34.08
C ALA A 607 2.95 -8.99 35.25
N PRO A 608 2.49 -10.08 35.90
CA PRO A 608 3.22 -10.74 36.96
C PRO A 608 4.50 -11.40 36.43
N ALA A 609 5.51 -11.58 37.29
CA ALA A 609 6.72 -12.30 36.90
C ALA A 609 6.59 -13.79 37.26
N PRO A 610 6.99 -14.71 36.37
CA PRO A 610 6.99 -16.13 36.67
C PRO A 610 7.96 -16.47 37.82
N PRO A 611 7.68 -17.52 38.62
CA PRO A 611 8.59 -17.98 39.67
C PRO A 611 9.98 -18.37 39.11
N PRO A 612 11.08 -18.19 39.88
CA PRO A 612 12.44 -18.49 39.40
C PRO A 612 12.69 -19.95 38.99
N THR A 613 11.84 -20.88 39.41
CA THR A 613 11.97 -22.33 39.20
C THR A 613 11.19 -22.86 38.01
N THR A 614 10.44 -22.04 37.27
CA THR A 614 9.69 -22.49 36.10
C THR A 614 10.66 -22.75 34.93
N SER A 615 11.21 -23.96 34.89
CA SER A 615 12.06 -24.47 33.81
C SER A 615 11.28 -25.31 32.78
N SER A 616 9.97 -25.45 32.92
CA SER A 616 9.13 -26.25 32.03
C SER A 616 8.36 -25.38 31.02
N ALA A 617 8.28 -25.90 29.79
CA ALA A 617 7.35 -25.50 28.75
C ALA A 617 5.92 -25.34 29.30
N PRO A 618 5.03 -24.56 28.65
CA PRO A 618 3.62 -24.52 29.02
C PRO A 618 3.11 -25.96 29.13
N ASP A 619 2.58 -26.32 30.30
CA ASP A 619 1.98 -27.63 30.50
C ASP A 619 0.92 -27.87 29.43
N ALA A 620 0.88 -29.10 28.90
CA ALA A 620 -0.11 -29.54 27.92
C ALA A 620 -1.55 -29.52 28.47
N ASP A 621 -1.72 -29.27 29.77
CA ASP A 621 -2.99 -29.03 30.44
C ASP A 621 -3.22 -27.53 30.54
N GLY A 622 -4.18 -27.02 29.74
CA GLY A 622 -4.52 -25.60 29.57
C GLY A 622 -5.07 -24.87 30.81
N ALA A 623 -4.40 -24.98 31.95
CA ALA A 623 -4.57 -24.11 33.10
C ALA A 623 -3.66 -22.89 32.92
N ASP A 624 -4.18 -21.89 32.21
CA ASP A 624 -3.58 -20.57 32.03
C ASP A 624 -3.24 -19.94 33.39
N SER A 625 -1.96 -19.97 33.77
CA SER A 625 -1.52 -19.40 35.05
C SER A 625 -1.59 -17.86 35.07
N GLY A 626 -2.03 -17.23 33.96
CA GLY A 626 -2.14 -15.77 33.83
C GLY A 626 -0.79 -15.05 33.90
N ASN A 627 0.31 -15.78 33.70
CA ASN A 627 1.69 -15.29 33.83
C ASN A 627 2.44 -15.24 32.48
N SER A 628 1.83 -15.67 31.39
CA SER A 628 2.44 -15.77 30.07
C SER A 628 1.65 -15.01 29.01
N SER A 629 2.36 -14.43 28.05
CA SER A 629 1.80 -13.87 26.82
C SER A 629 1.75 -14.93 25.72
N VAL A 630 1.16 -14.58 24.57
CA VAL A 630 1.22 -15.41 23.34
C VAL A 630 2.66 -15.72 22.87
N LEU A 631 3.63 -14.90 23.29
CA LEU A 631 5.07 -15.10 22.99
C LEU A 631 5.82 -15.84 24.12
N GLY A 632 5.13 -16.27 25.17
CA GLY A 632 5.69 -17.02 26.29
C GLY A 632 5.83 -16.19 27.56
N LEU A 633 6.88 -16.44 28.34
CA LEU A 633 7.05 -15.86 29.68
C LEU A 633 7.34 -14.34 29.64
N VAL A 634 6.94 -13.63 30.70
CA VAL A 634 7.23 -12.20 30.92
C VAL A 634 8.12 -12.02 32.18
N PRO A 635 9.41 -12.40 32.12
CA PRO A 635 10.29 -12.36 33.28
C PRO A 635 10.48 -10.94 33.83
N HIS A 636 10.82 -10.83 35.12
CA HIS A 636 11.22 -9.56 35.72
C HIS A 636 12.67 -9.24 35.34
N GLN A 637 13.62 -10.12 35.69
CA GLN A 637 15.04 -9.95 35.41
C GLN A 637 15.61 -11.20 34.73
N LEU A 638 16.50 -11.00 33.78
CA LEU A 638 17.27 -12.03 33.09
C LEU A 638 18.75 -11.69 33.23
N ARG A 639 19.50 -12.57 33.89
CA ARG A 639 20.96 -12.48 33.98
C ARG A 639 21.60 -13.55 33.13
N GLY A 640 22.40 -13.13 32.16
CA GLY A 640 23.14 -14.05 31.30
C GLY A 640 24.62 -14.08 31.63
N PHE A 641 25.21 -15.28 31.55
CA PHE A 641 26.62 -15.56 31.78
C PHE A 641 27.19 -16.24 30.53
N LEU A 642 27.92 -15.49 29.70
CA LEU A 642 28.39 -16.00 28.41
C LEU A 642 29.51 -17.04 28.56
N ALA A 643 30.27 -17.00 29.65
CA ALA A 643 31.26 -18.03 29.95
C ALA A 643 30.62 -19.42 30.13
N GLN A 644 29.38 -19.46 30.64
CA GLN A 644 28.62 -20.69 30.92
C GLN A 644 27.49 -20.95 29.92
N PHE A 645 27.24 -20.03 28.98
CA PHE A 645 26.07 -20.02 28.10
C PHE A 645 24.75 -20.22 28.86
N ARG A 646 24.64 -19.59 30.03
CA ARG A 646 23.48 -19.74 30.94
C ARG A 646 22.74 -18.41 31.08
N THR A 647 21.42 -18.46 31.00
CA THR A 647 20.53 -17.34 31.35
C THR A 647 19.65 -17.74 32.53
N MET A 648 19.57 -16.86 33.54
CA MET A 648 18.83 -17.10 34.78
C MET A 648 17.71 -16.07 34.94
N PRO A 649 16.44 -16.49 35.05
CA PRO A 649 15.35 -15.63 35.47
C PRO A 649 15.43 -15.37 36.98
N LEU A 650 15.25 -14.11 37.36
CA LEU A 650 15.22 -13.67 38.75
C LEU A 650 14.05 -12.70 38.96
N VAL A 651 13.56 -12.65 40.20
CA VAL A 651 12.49 -11.74 40.60
C VAL A 651 12.95 -10.99 41.85
N GLY A 652 13.14 -9.67 41.74
CA GLY A 652 13.32 -8.77 42.88
C GLY A 652 11.99 -8.12 43.29
N ALA A 653 11.73 -8.05 44.60
CA ALA A 653 10.61 -7.29 45.12
C ALA A 653 10.90 -5.78 45.12
N GLN A 654 9.86 -4.96 45.08
CA GLN A 654 10.01 -3.53 45.33
C GLN A 654 10.49 -3.30 46.77
N TYR A 655 11.47 -2.42 46.93
CA TYR A 655 12.04 -2.07 48.24
C TYR A 655 11.58 -0.69 48.69
N ASP A 656 11.03 -0.59 49.89
CA ASP A 656 10.40 0.64 50.41
C ASP A 656 11.40 1.79 50.64
N LYS A 657 12.69 1.48 50.88
CA LYS A 657 13.77 2.49 51.00
C LYS A 657 14.60 2.63 49.71
N CYS A 658 14.11 2.15 48.57
CA CYS A 658 14.82 2.26 47.30
C CYS A 658 15.04 3.73 46.88
N THR A 659 16.26 4.08 46.46
CA THR A 659 16.61 5.43 45.99
C THR A 659 16.02 5.78 44.62
N GLY A 660 15.48 4.82 43.88
CA GLY A 660 14.91 5.03 42.54
C GLY A 660 13.37 5.03 42.48
N CYS A 661 12.70 4.03 43.08
CA CYS A 661 11.25 3.85 42.93
C CYS A 661 10.47 3.77 44.26
N SER A 662 11.08 4.13 45.39
CA SER A 662 10.33 4.23 46.65
C SER A 662 9.30 5.35 46.57
N GLU A 663 8.18 5.17 47.28
CA GLU A 663 7.12 6.18 47.33
C GLU A 663 7.63 7.52 47.92
N THR A 664 8.63 7.47 48.81
CA THR A 664 9.29 8.65 49.36
C THR A 664 10.00 9.48 48.28
N VAL A 665 10.78 8.82 47.41
CA VAL A 665 11.49 9.48 46.30
C VAL A 665 10.51 10.01 45.27
N LEU A 666 9.50 9.20 44.88
CA LEU A 666 8.52 9.61 43.88
C LEU A 666 7.71 10.83 44.34
N LYS A 667 7.24 10.85 45.59
CA LYS A 667 6.55 12.03 46.15
C LYS A 667 7.44 13.26 46.23
N ALA A 668 8.71 13.10 46.59
CA ALA A 668 9.65 14.21 46.64
C ALA A 668 9.87 14.81 45.24
N TYR A 669 10.05 13.97 44.21
CA TYR A 669 10.14 14.39 42.82
C TYR A 669 8.87 15.11 42.35
N GLU A 670 7.67 14.58 42.65
CA GLU A 670 6.40 15.19 42.23
C GLU A 670 6.11 16.53 42.92
N THR A 671 6.53 16.70 44.17
CA THR A 671 6.23 17.91 44.96
C THR A 671 7.27 19.01 44.81
N GLN A 672 8.55 18.65 44.70
CA GLN A 672 9.68 19.59 44.66
C GLN A 672 10.28 19.75 43.26
N GLY A 673 9.99 18.82 42.33
CA GLY A 673 10.45 18.86 40.95
C GLY A 673 11.98 18.98 40.83
N PHE A 674 12.43 19.96 40.03
CA PHE A 674 13.84 20.18 39.74
C PHE A 674 14.67 20.51 41.00
N ASP A 675 14.09 21.09 42.05
CA ASP A 675 14.86 21.45 43.26
C ASP A 675 15.32 20.21 44.04
N MET A 676 14.51 19.14 44.06
CA MET A 676 14.90 17.84 44.62
C MET A 676 15.97 17.17 43.76
N LEU A 677 15.81 17.22 42.44
CA LEU A 677 16.78 16.66 41.50
C LEU A 677 18.15 17.35 41.64
N LEU A 678 18.17 18.68 41.73
CA LEU A 678 19.39 19.45 41.93
C LEU A 678 20.11 19.07 43.22
N GLN A 679 19.38 18.83 44.32
CA GLN A 679 19.96 18.32 45.56
C GLN A 679 20.55 16.93 45.37
N ALA A 680 19.85 16.03 44.68
CA ALA A 680 20.34 14.69 44.38
C ALA A 680 21.60 14.67 43.49
N PHE A 681 21.73 15.63 42.56
CA PHE A 681 22.93 15.76 41.72
C PHE A 681 24.13 16.28 42.52
N ASN A 682 23.89 17.21 43.45
CA ASN A 682 24.96 17.92 44.17
C ASN A 682 25.41 17.25 45.48
N ASP A 683 24.52 16.56 46.21
CA ASP A 683 24.83 15.88 47.48
C ASP A 683 24.67 14.36 47.33
N VAL A 684 25.79 13.64 47.37
CA VAL A 684 25.87 12.18 47.27
C VAL A 684 25.04 11.48 48.35
N LYS A 685 24.94 12.07 49.56
CA LYS A 685 24.21 11.48 50.69
C LYS A 685 22.73 11.85 50.72
N PHE A 686 22.28 12.78 49.87
CA PHE A 686 20.89 13.27 49.91
C PHE A 686 19.88 12.15 49.72
N LEU A 687 20.12 11.26 48.74
CA LEU A 687 19.20 10.15 48.46
C LEU A 687 19.14 9.14 49.61
N GLU A 688 20.25 8.87 50.28
CA GLU A 688 20.31 7.95 51.43
C GLU A 688 19.54 8.52 52.62
N LYS A 689 19.72 9.82 52.90
CA LYS A 689 18.97 10.55 53.95
C LYS A 689 17.48 10.61 53.63
N LEU A 690 17.13 10.83 52.36
CA LEU A 690 15.74 10.93 51.93
C LEU A 690 15.00 9.60 52.12
N THR A 691 15.64 8.47 51.83
CA THR A 691 15.01 7.15 51.96
C THR A 691 15.19 6.49 53.34
N GLY A 692 16.03 7.06 54.21
CA GLY A 692 16.37 6.48 55.51
C GLY A 692 17.26 5.23 55.39
N LEU A 693 18.06 5.16 54.32
CA LEU A 693 19.12 4.17 54.13
C LEU A 693 20.32 4.47 55.03
N ASP A 694 20.62 5.75 55.24
CA ASP A 694 21.67 6.21 56.16
C ASP A 694 21.49 5.63 57.58
N LYS A 695 20.26 5.73 58.12
CA LYS A 695 19.91 5.15 59.42
C LYS A 695 20.02 3.62 59.45
N LEU A 696 19.69 2.96 58.34
CA LEU A 696 19.81 1.50 58.23
C LEU A 696 21.28 1.06 58.24
N PHE A 697 22.16 1.85 57.62
CA PHE A 697 23.60 1.61 57.68
C PHE A 697 24.15 1.83 59.09
N GLU A 698 23.74 2.90 59.77
CA GLU A 698 24.10 3.14 61.17
C GLU A 698 23.63 2.00 62.08
N GLU A 699 22.36 1.58 61.97
CA GLU A 699 21.80 0.43 62.71
C GLU A 699 22.54 -0.88 62.39
N GLY A 700 22.96 -1.08 61.14
CA GLY A 700 23.74 -2.25 60.73
C GLY A 700 25.17 -2.24 61.26
N GLU A 701 25.84 -1.09 61.25
CA GLU A 701 27.17 -0.92 61.85
C GLU A 701 27.12 -1.13 63.36
N ASP A 702 26.10 -0.60 64.05
CA ASP A 702 25.94 -0.77 65.49
C ASP A 702 25.65 -2.24 65.84
N ALA A 703 24.81 -2.93 65.06
CA ALA A 703 24.58 -4.37 65.22
C ALA A 703 25.84 -5.22 64.96
N LEU A 704 26.70 -4.83 64.00
CA LEU A 704 27.99 -5.48 63.76
C LEU A 704 28.97 -5.24 64.90
N ARG A 705 29.01 -4.01 65.45
CA ARG A 705 29.80 -3.72 66.64
C ARG A 705 29.36 -4.58 67.82
N ASP A 706 28.06 -4.67 68.08
CA ASP A 706 27.50 -5.50 69.16
C ASP A 706 27.82 -7.00 69.02
N ILE A 707 28.04 -7.50 67.80
CA ILE A 707 28.47 -8.88 67.55
C ILE A 707 29.97 -9.08 67.85
N ASP A 708 30.83 -8.12 67.49
CA ASP A 708 32.27 -8.16 67.81
C ASP A 708 32.53 -8.12 69.33
N TRP A 709 31.65 -7.52 70.13
CA TRP A 709 31.75 -7.53 71.60
C TRP A 709 31.33 -8.85 72.26
N HIS A 710 30.73 -9.79 71.51
CA HIS A 710 30.28 -11.08 72.05
C HIS A 710 31.22 -12.26 71.76
N GLU A 711 32.27 -12.09 70.95
CA GLU A 711 33.25 -13.16 70.65
C GLU A 711 34.53 -13.12 71.53
N GLU A 712 34.68 -12.16 72.45
CA GLU A 712 35.87 -12.06 73.34
C GLU A 712 35.61 -12.34 74.85
N GLU A 713 34.49 -12.97 75.24
CA GLU A 713 34.19 -13.24 76.66
C GLU A 713 33.96 -14.71 77.07
N ASP A 714 34.31 -15.71 76.26
CA ASP A 714 34.21 -17.13 76.67
C ASP A 714 35.41 -17.98 76.23
N GLU A 715 36.64 -17.66 76.68
CA GLU A 715 37.75 -18.63 76.75
C GLU A 715 38.80 -18.19 77.79
N ASP A 716 38.45 -18.28 79.08
CA ASP A 716 39.42 -18.44 80.19
C ASP A 716 38.67 -18.79 81.49
N ASP A 717 38.33 -20.07 81.66
CA ASP A 717 38.27 -20.75 82.98
C ASP A 717 37.99 -22.26 82.80
N PHE A 718 39.05 -23.08 82.83
CA PHE A 718 39.24 -24.32 83.62
C PHE A 718 40.28 -25.29 83.04
#